data_AF-A0A226F344-F1
#
_entry.id   AF-A0A226F344-F1
#
_cell.length_a   1.000
_cell.length_b   1.000
_cell.length_c   1.000
_cell.angle_alpha   90.00
_cell.angle_beta   90.00
_cell.angle_gamma   90.00
#
_symmetry.space_group_name_H-M   'P 1'
#
loop_
_entity.id
_entity.type
_entity.pdbx_description
1 polymer ?
#
loop_
_entity_poly.entity_id
_entity_poly.type
_entity_poly.pdbx_seq_one_letter_code
_entity_poly.pdbx_strand_id
1 'polypeptide(L)'
;MRGGSLIRIVSRCLYTGVGAGRQRLAPQISVVAHAAKTTKKRSALWWTAVGFGAGAAIGIAAGYDQIRKARTTVANTEEQGPILLQEMPNVQASRSIKFATDVSGLKITLFQYQTCPFCCKVRAMLDYFGISYDIVEVNSIKRTQTKWSKTYKKVPILVVQTPQGEILQLNDSSMIISALYSYLLANNGQESSMADTEHTLLSIVKYYPTLKYNDDTGKEQSDIMNKYFLMMAESNMGGRRKEDIVDERKWRKWTDEVYVHTLSPNIYQSFTESLDSFKYFDKVGEWEKNFTTFERSVIIYLGASAMWIIGKRLKKRHHLKNDVRQSLYDESDYWMTNIKKKGGQFMGGQNPNLSDLAVYGVLSAIEGCQAFKDLTSHSKPLQKCVGLDLARYFVLIDNQLAIGAESNFTHTLDIAMKLFRASKMIRHIAHQRNFCSSAARQGSEVVILSSVRTAIGSFRSKLAPLSATQLGSIAIKEAVSQSGLDAESVQEVYMGNVCQAGLGQAPARQAALFAGLSKSTPCTTVNKVCASGMKSVMLAAQNIKCGDQDVMVAGGMESMSNVPYYMKRGESPYGGVTLVDGIVFDGLTDVYNKFHMGNCGENTAKKLNISRQEQDQYGIESYKRAAKAIKDGVFKTQIIPVSIPQKKGKPDLVITEDEEYKRVDFDKFTKLATVFQREGGTVTAGNASSLNDGASAMVLASESAAKRSSVKPLARIVGYYDAATDPIDFPIAPVFAIRGLIKKYGIKKEDVAMWEINEAFSVVVLANIKMLDLDPSKINIHGGAVSLGHPIGMSGCRITGHLCHALKPGEYGVASICGGGASSILIQKM
;
A
#
# COMPACT_ATOMS: atom_id res chain seq x y z
N MET A 1 -8.58 -54.10 -8.89
CA MET A 1 -7.68 -53.53 -9.92
C MET A 1 -7.40 -52.07 -9.59
N ARG A 2 -6.14 -51.80 -9.23
CA ARG A 2 -5.60 -50.47 -8.90
C ARG A 2 -5.24 -49.74 -10.21
N GLY A 3 -5.60 -48.47 -10.35
CA GLY A 3 -5.19 -47.66 -11.51
C GLY A 3 -5.61 -46.19 -11.50
N GLY A 4 -6.62 -45.78 -10.72
CA GLY A 4 -7.19 -44.42 -10.81
C GLY A 4 -6.70 -43.38 -9.80
N SER A 5 -5.93 -43.76 -8.76
CA SER A 5 -5.66 -42.85 -7.62
C SER A 5 -4.31 -42.11 -7.68
N LEU A 6 -3.35 -42.56 -8.50
CA LEU A 6 -2.01 -41.97 -8.54
C LEU A 6 -1.91 -40.66 -9.36
N ILE A 7 -2.73 -40.49 -10.40
CA ILE A 7 -2.65 -39.33 -11.31
C ILE A 7 -3.17 -38.04 -10.67
N ARG A 8 -4.04 -38.13 -9.65
CA ARG A 8 -4.55 -36.96 -8.90
C ARG A 8 -3.62 -36.44 -7.79
N ILE A 9 -2.58 -37.20 -7.41
CA ILE A 9 -1.68 -36.83 -6.31
C ILE A 9 -0.46 -36.03 -6.80
N VAL A 10 0.05 -36.31 -8.00
CA VAL A 10 1.24 -35.64 -8.55
C VAL A 10 0.95 -34.17 -8.95
N SER A 11 -0.29 -33.86 -9.38
CA SER A 11 -0.70 -32.48 -9.71
C SER A 11 -0.92 -31.60 -8.47
N ARG A 12 -1.09 -32.20 -7.28
CA ARG A 12 -1.35 -31.50 -6.00
C ARG A 12 -0.09 -31.17 -5.19
N CYS A 13 1.06 -31.75 -5.52
CA CYS A 13 2.28 -31.55 -4.72
C CYS A 13 3.00 -30.21 -4.96
N LEU A 14 2.68 -29.48 -6.03
CA LEU A 14 3.27 -28.16 -6.33
C LEU A 14 2.23 -27.06 -6.59
N TYR A 15 0.94 -27.37 -6.42
CA TYR A 15 -0.15 -26.42 -6.53
C TYR A 15 -1.26 -26.79 -5.54
N THR A 16 -1.27 -26.13 -4.37
CA THR A 16 -2.47 -25.97 -3.54
C THR A 16 -2.55 -24.51 -3.09
N GLY A 17 -3.20 -23.70 -3.91
CA GLY A 17 -4.32 -22.92 -3.39
C GLY A 17 -5.59 -23.56 -3.94
N VAL A 18 -6.70 -23.42 -3.21
CA VAL A 18 -7.99 -24.12 -3.36
C VAL A 18 -8.09 -25.37 -2.48
N GLY A 19 -8.47 -25.15 -1.22
CA GLY A 19 -9.15 -26.11 -0.37
C GLY A 19 -10.62 -25.74 -0.28
N ALA A 20 -11.52 -26.63 -0.72
CA ALA A 20 -12.95 -26.53 -0.43
C ALA A 20 -13.23 -27.29 0.88
N GLY A 21 -13.65 -26.56 1.91
CA GLY A 21 -14.15 -27.12 3.17
C GLY A 21 -15.61 -27.55 3.02
N ARG A 22 -15.90 -28.81 3.37
CA ARG A 22 -17.25 -29.31 3.60
C ARG A 22 -17.70 -28.86 5.00
N GLN A 23 -18.81 -28.15 5.11
CA GLN A 23 -19.65 -28.13 6.33
C GLN A 23 -21.00 -28.78 6.00
N ARG A 24 -21.39 -29.74 6.85
CA ARG A 24 -22.71 -30.36 6.85
C ARG A 24 -23.68 -29.41 7.57
N LEU A 25 -24.81 -29.10 6.95
CA LEU A 25 -26.04 -28.71 7.63
C LEU A 25 -27.19 -29.36 6.85
N ALA A 26 -27.95 -30.23 7.52
CA ALA A 26 -29.26 -30.69 7.04
C ALA A 26 -30.27 -29.54 7.19
N PRO A 27 -31.35 -29.52 6.39
CA PRO A 27 -32.61 -30.01 6.96
C PRO A 27 -33.49 -30.81 5.98
N GLN A 28 -34.48 -31.45 6.60
CA GLN A 28 -35.61 -32.18 6.04
C GLN A 28 -36.44 -31.32 5.06
N ILE A 29 -37.12 -31.96 4.08
CA ILE A 29 -38.59 -31.93 3.91
C ILE A 29 -39.03 -32.68 2.63
N SER A 30 -40.03 -33.54 2.86
CA SER A 30 -41.09 -34.12 2.02
C SER A 30 -40.85 -34.71 0.63
N VAL A 31 -41.22 -35.99 0.58
CA VAL A 31 -41.62 -36.82 -0.55
C VAL A 31 -42.80 -36.20 -1.32
N VAL A 32 -42.70 -36.15 -2.66
CA VAL A 32 -43.83 -36.40 -3.57
C VAL A 32 -43.32 -37.23 -4.73
N ALA A 33 -43.76 -38.49 -4.78
CA ALA A 33 -43.62 -39.38 -5.93
C ALA A 33 -44.53 -38.90 -7.06
N HIS A 34 -44.15 -39.09 -8.33
CA HIS A 34 -45.10 -39.50 -9.36
C HIS A 34 -44.44 -40.27 -10.52
N ALA A 35 -45.13 -41.35 -10.85
CA ALA A 35 -44.97 -42.42 -11.83
C ALA A 35 -44.20 -42.16 -13.14
N ALA A 36 -43.44 -43.20 -13.51
CA ALA A 36 -42.86 -43.43 -14.82
C ALA A 36 -43.92 -43.84 -15.87
N LYS A 37 -43.70 -43.43 -17.13
CA LYS A 37 -44.22 -44.13 -18.31
C LYS A 37 -43.10 -44.37 -19.33
N THR A 38 -43.11 -45.60 -19.81
CA THR A 38 -42.25 -46.34 -20.76
C THR A 38 -42.18 -45.68 -22.16
N THR A 39 -41.05 -45.64 -22.87
CA THR A 39 -40.58 -46.73 -23.77
C THR A 39 -39.32 -46.33 -24.58
N LYS A 40 -38.65 -47.38 -25.11
CA LYS A 40 -37.60 -47.46 -26.15
C LYS A 40 -36.12 -47.36 -25.72
N LYS A 41 -35.51 -48.55 -25.67
CA LYS A 41 -34.06 -48.81 -25.64
C LYS A 41 -33.34 -48.03 -26.74
N ARG A 42 -32.62 -46.98 -26.35
CA ARG A 42 -31.43 -46.47 -27.06
C ARG A 42 -30.20 -46.90 -26.25
N SER A 43 -29.14 -47.30 -26.94
CA SER A 43 -27.94 -47.89 -26.33
C SER A 43 -27.39 -47.03 -25.19
N ALA A 44 -26.90 -47.69 -24.13
CA ALA A 44 -26.37 -47.04 -22.93
C ALA A 44 -25.21 -46.05 -23.22
N LEU A 45 -24.59 -46.16 -24.40
CA LEU A 45 -23.52 -45.26 -24.86
C LEU A 45 -24.04 -43.90 -25.34
N TRP A 46 -25.27 -43.83 -25.86
CA TRP A 46 -25.86 -42.57 -26.33
C TRP A 46 -26.39 -41.71 -25.18
N TRP A 47 -26.98 -42.35 -24.15
CA TRP A 47 -27.41 -41.66 -22.93
C TRP A 47 -26.24 -41.16 -22.08
N THR A 48 -25.07 -41.83 -22.13
CA THR A 48 -23.86 -41.33 -21.48
C THR A 48 -23.25 -40.13 -22.22
N ALA A 49 -23.30 -40.09 -23.55
CA ALA A 49 -22.81 -38.96 -24.34
C ALA A 49 -23.72 -37.71 -24.24
N VAL A 50 -25.04 -37.88 -24.32
CA VAL A 50 -26.00 -36.77 -24.17
C VAL A 50 -26.07 -36.29 -22.71
N GLY A 51 -25.93 -37.20 -21.75
CA GLY A 51 -25.83 -36.86 -20.32
C GLY A 51 -24.54 -36.11 -19.95
N PHE A 52 -23.41 -36.41 -20.61
CA PHE A 52 -22.17 -35.65 -20.45
C PHE A 52 -22.26 -34.26 -21.10
N GLY A 53 -22.92 -34.16 -22.26
CA GLY A 53 -23.13 -32.89 -22.95
C GLY A 53 -24.07 -31.94 -22.20
N ALA A 54 -25.20 -32.45 -21.71
CA ALA A 54 -26.16 -31.67 -20.93
C ALA A 54 -25.63 -31.35 -19.52
N GLY A 55 -24.93 -32.28 -18.87
CA GLY A 55 -24.29 -32.07 -17.56
C GLY A 55 -23.12 -31.09 -17.61
N ALA A 56 -22.34 -31.11 -18.69
CA ALA A 56 -21.29 -30.10 -18.93
C ALA A 56 -21.89 -28.73 -19.26
N ALA A 57 -22.96 -28.65 -20.07
CA ALA A 57 -23.60 -27.37 -20.40
C ALA A 57 -24.33 -26.75 -19.20
N ILE A 58 -25.03 -27.54 -18.38
CA ILE A 58 -25.67 -27.08 -17.13
C ILE A 58 -24.61 -26.77 -16.07
N GLY A 59 -23.53 -27.55 -15.98
CA GLY A 59 -22.41 -27.28 -15.08
C GLY A 59 -21.60 -26.04 -15.47
N ILE A 60 -21.47 -25.76 -16.77
CA ILE A 60 -20.85 -24.54 -17.29
C ILE A 60 -21.80 -23.36 -17.10
N ALA A 61 -23.11 -23.48 -17.36
CA ALA A 61 -24.06 -22.38 -17.14
C ALA A 61 -24.27 -22.05 -15.66
N ALA A 62 -24.38 -23.06 -14.80
CA ALA A 62 -24.44 -22.88 -13.34
C ALA A 62 -23.11 -22.39 -12.78
N GLY A 63 -21.97 -22.91 -13.28
CA GLY A 63 -20.64 -22.40 -12.95
C GLY A 63 -20.44 -20.96 -13.41
N TYR A 64 -20.93 -20.58 -14.59
CA TYR A 64 -20.83 -19.22 -15.13
C TYR A 64 -21.77 -18.26 -14.40
N ASP A 65 -22.98 -18.68 -14.02
CA ASP A 65 -23.91 -17.87 -13.22
C ASP A 65 -23.43 -17.73 -11.76
N GLN A 66 -22.76 -18.75 -11.21
CA GLN A 66 -22.12 -18.71 -9.89
C GLN A 66 -20.83 -17.87 -9.89
N ILE A 67 -20.04 -17.90 -10.97
CA ILE A 67 -18.89 -17.01 -11.20
C ILE A 67 -19.36 -15.56 -11.47
N ARG A 68 -20.51 -15.37 -12.13
CA ARG A 68 -21.10 -14.04 -12.37
C ARG A 68 -21.68 -13.44 -11.09
N LYS A 69 -22.28 -14.26 -10.21
CA LYS A 69 -22.76 -13.85 -8.87
C LYS A 69 -21.65 -13.67 -7.84
N ALA A 70 -20.48 -14.31 -8.03
CA ALA A 70 -19.30 -14.15 -7.19
C ALA A 70 -18.44 -12.91 -7.49
N ARG A 71 -18.86 -12.03 -8.42
CA ARG A 71 -18.30 -10.67 -8.53
C ARG A 71 -18.96 -9.74 -7.51
N THR A 72 -18.67 -9.98 -6.24
CA THR A 72 -19.05 -9.10 -5.15
C THR A 72 -17.87 -9.01 -4.16
N THR A 73 -17.52 -7.77 -3.83
CA THR A 73 -16.83 -7.33 -2.60
C THR A 73 -15.48 -7.98 -2.26
N VAL A 74 -14.39 -7.28 -2.56
CA VAL A 74 -13.12 -7.46 -1.82
C VAL A 74 -13.28 -6.77 -0.46
N ALA A 75 -13.83 -7.51 0.50
CA ALA A 75 -13.83 -7.14 1.90
C ALA A 75 -13.69 -8.44 2.69
N ASN A 76 -12.51 -8.64 3.30
CA ASN A 76 -12.23 -9.46 4.48
C ASN A 76 -10.71 -9.52 4.65
N THR A 77 -10.10 -8.50 5.25
CA THR A 77 -8.72 -8.58 5.77
C THR A 77 -8.79 -8.95 7.24
N GLU A 78 -8.77 -10.25 7.55
CA GLU A 78 -8.42 -10.69 8.88
C GLU A 78 -6.90 -10.51 9.05
N GLU A 79 -6.51 -9.62 9.95
CA GLU A 79 -5.13 -9.45 10.37
C GLU A 79 -4.79 -10.53 11.39
N GLN A 80 -3.86 -11.42 11.04
CA GLN A 80 -3.39 -12.46 11.96
C GLN A 80 -2.06 -12.02 12.58
N GLY A 81 -2.04 -11.91 13.92
CA GLY A 81 -0.86 -11.60 14.73
C GLY A 81 0.18 -12.74 14.78
N PRO A 82 1.25 -12.59 15.58
CA PRO A 82 2.32 -13.58 15.69
C PRO A 82 1.77 -14.96 16.12
N ILE A 83 2.28 -16.02 15.50
CA ILE A 83 1.88 -17.40 15.82
C ILE A 83 2.74 -17.88 17.00
N LEU A 84 2.12 -17.90 18.19
CA LEU A 84 2.70 -18.44 19.42
C LEU A 84 2.36 -19.94 19.54
N LEU A 85 3.38 -20.75 19.84
CA LEU A 85 3.24 -22.17 20.13
C LEU A 85 3.32 -22.41 21.65
N GLN A 86 2.53 -23.36 22.15
CA GLN A 86 2.55 -23.74 23.56
C GLN A 86 3.78 -24.58 23.91
N GLU A 87 4.27 -25.39 22.96
CA GLU A 87 5.41 -26.27 23.13
C GLU A 87 6.20 -26.41 21.82
N MET A 88 7.47 -26.79 21.92
CA MET A 88 8.30 -27.08 20.74
C MET A 88 7.71 -28.30 20.03
N PRO A 89 7.61 -28.28 18.68
CA PRO A 89 7.11 -29.44 17.95
C PRO A 89 7.95 -30.68 18.25
N ASN A 90 7.28 -31.77 18.66
CA ASN A 90 7.92 -33.06 18.91
C ASN A 90 8.30 -33.74 17.59
N VAL A 91 9.36 -33.23 16.95
CA VAL A 91 9.93 -33.73 15.70
C VAL A 91 11.44 -33.78 15.84
N GLN A 92 12.04 -34.93 15.57
CA GLN A 92 13.49 -35.10 15.65
C GLN A 92 14.19 -34.31 14.53
N ALA A 93 15.22 -33.55 14.91
CA ALA A 93 16.09 -32.87 13.94
C ALA A 93 16.88 -33.90 13.11
N SER A 94 16.94 -33.70 11.81
CA SER A 94 17.74 -34.54 10.90
C SER A 94 19.24 -34.25 11.04
N ARG A 95 19.59 -32.99 11.29
CA ARG A 95 20.96 -32.54 11.58
C ARG A 95 20.94 -31.22 12.35
N SER A 96 22.03 -30.94 13.06
CA SER A 96 22.21 -29.68 13.80
C SER A 96 23.46 -28.97 13.30
N ILE A 97 23.35 -27.66 13.08
CA ILE A 97 24.48 -26.79 12.74
C ILE A 97 24.76 -25.94 13.96
N LYS A 98 25.98 -26.05 14.50
CA LYS A 98 26.43 -25.35 15.70
C LYS A 98 27.63 -24.48 15.34
N PHE A 99 27.54 -23.20 15.67
CA PHE A 99 28.62 -22.24 15.54
C PHE A 99 29.09 -21.82 16.92
N ALA A 100 30.40 -21.88 17.17
CA ALA A 100 30.98 -21.44 18.45
C ALA A 100 30.80 -19.93 18.71
N THR A 101 30.50 -19.15 17.67
CA THR A 101 30.32 -17.69 17.71
C THR A 101 28.86 -17.26 17.83
N ASP A 102 27.93 -18.19 18.06
CA ASP A 102 26.51 -17.86 18.15
C ASP A 102 26.20 -17.07 19.43
N VAL A 103 25.98 -15.77 19.26
CA VAL A 103 25.62 -14.82 20.32
C VAL A 103 24.12 -14.49 20.33
N SER A 104 23.31 -15.14 19.49
CA SER A 104 21.90 -14.79 19.33
C SER A 104 21.04 -15.13 20.55
N GLY A 105 21.44 -16.12 21.35
CA GLY A 105 20.63 -16.66 22.45
C GLY A 105 19.34 -17.36 22.01
N LEU A 106 19.14 -17.56 20.71
CA LEU A 106 17.93 -18.17 20.15
C LEU A 106 18.12 -19.68 19.96
N LYS A 107 17.12 -20.47 20.35
CA LYS A 107 17.05 -21.88 19.92
C LYS A 107 16.17 -21.99 18.69
N ILE A 108 16.79 -22.28 17.55
CA ILE A 108 16.16 -22.24 16.23
C ILE A 108 16.00 -23.65 15.65
N THR A 109 14.81 -23.95 15.13
CA THR A 109 14.54 -25.15 14.34
C THR A 109 13.95 -24.76 12.98
N LEU A 110 14.67 -25.08 11.90
CA LEU A 110 14.27 -24.81 10.52
C LEU A 110 13.67 -26.05 9.87
N PHE A 111 12.38 -25.97 9.54
CA PHE A 111 11.69 -26.97 8.72
C PHE A 111 11.83 -26.58 7.24
N GLN A 112 12.53 -27.41 6.47
CA GLN A 112 12.88 -27.09 5.09
C GLN A 112 12.75 -28.27 4.12
N TYR A 113 12.91 -27.94 2.84
CA TYR A 113 13.45 -28.88 1.86
C TYR A 113 14.85 -28.42 1.49
N GLN A 114 15.80 -29.36 1.45
CA GLN A 114 17.19 -29.07 1.16
C GLN A 114 17.43 -28.20 -0.08
N THR A 115 16.72 -28.45 -1.18
CA THR A 115 16.91 -27.75 -2.48
C THR A 115 15.83 -26.72 -2.75
N CYS A 116 15.08 -26.29 -1.73
CA CYS A 116 14.13 -25.19 -1.87
C CYS A 116 14.85 -23.84 -1.86
N PRO A 117 14.70 -22.99 -2.91
CA PRO A 117 15.40 -21.70 -2.97
C PRO A 117 15.03 -20.78 -1.81
N PHE A 118 13.77 -20.80 -1.36
CA PHE A 118 13.34 -20.00 -0.21
C PHE A 118 13.95 -20.49 1.12
N CYS A 119 14.15 -21.81 1.28
CA CYS A 119 14.80 -22.35 2.48
C CYS A 119 16.31 -22.05 2.46
N CYS A 120 16.94 -22.16 1.30
CA CYS A 120 18.36 -21.87 1.11
C CYS A 120 18.69 -20.39 1.40
N LYS A 121 17.79 -19.44 1.11
CA LYS A 121 17.94 -18.04 1.56
C LYS A 121 18.02 -17.89 3.07
N VAL A 122 17.16 -18.60 3.80
CA VAL A 122 17.17 -18.57 5.28
C VAL A 122 18.47 -19.18 5.80
N ARG A 123 18.90 -20.33 5.25
CA ARG A 123 20.18 -20.95 5.59
C ARG A 123 21.36 -20.02 5.32
N ALA A 124 21.45 -19.44 4.13
CA ALA A 124 22.51 -18.50 3.77
C ALA A 124 22.63 -17.33 4.77
N MET A 125 21.51 -16.82 5.27
CA MET A 125 21.52 -15.79 6.31
C MET A 125 21.99 -16.33 7.67
N LEU A 126 21.45 -17.46 8.13
CA LEU A 126 21.85 -18.06 9.40
C LEU A 126 23.34 -18.43 9.41
N ASP A 127 23.84 -19.01 8.33
CA ASP A 127 25.23 -19.44 8.17
C ASP A 127 26.16 -18.21 8.11
N TYR A 128 25.79 -17.17 7.36
CA TYR A 128 26.60 -15.95 7.24
C TYR A 128 26.73 -15.20 8.57
N PHE A 129 25.66 -15.13 9.37
CA PHE A 129 25.68 -14.50 10.69
C PHE A 129 26.12 -15.46 11.82
N GLY A 130 26.46 -16.71 11.51
CA GLY A 130 26.94 -17.69 12.48
C GLY A 130 25.92 -18.05 13.56
N ILE A 131 24.63 -18.10 13.21
CA ILE A 131 23.54 -18.47 14.13
C ILE A 131 23.35 -19.98 14.08
N SER A 132 23.35 -20.65 15.23
CA SER A 132 23.15 -22.09 15.33
C SER A 132 21.69 -22.46 15.14
N TYR A 133 21.42 -23.55 14.43
CA TYR A 133 20.06 -24.03 14.19
C TYR A 133 20.00 -25.53 13.95
N ASP A 134 18.87 -26.10 14.33
CA ASP A 134 18.53 -27.48 14.04
C ASP A 134 17.72 -27.54 12.75
N ILE A 135 17.95 -28.56 11.92
CA ILE A 135 17.28 -28.73 10.64
C ILE A 135 16.32 -29.91 10.74
N VAL A 136 15.11 -29.73 10.24
CA VAL A 136 14.11 -30.78 10.03
C VAL A 136 13.79 -30.86 8.54
N GLU A 137 14.18 -31.96 7.91
CA GLU A 137 13.80 -32.24 6.53
C GLU A 137 12.33 -32.67 6.46
N VAL A 138 11.52 -31.89 5.75
CA VAL A 138 10.09 -32.18 5.59
C VAL A 138 9.90 -33.20 4.47
N ASN A 139 9.11 -34.24 4.72
CA ASN A 139 8.75 -35.19 3.67
C ASN A 139 7.81 -34.50 2.65
N SER A 140 8.27 -34.33 1.40
CA SER A 140 7.55 -33.60 0.35
C SER A 140 6.21 -34.25 -0.06
N ILE A 141 6.06 -35.56 0.15
CA ILE A 141 4.83 -36.32 -0.15
C ILE A 141 3.87 -36.29 1.05
N LYS A 142 4.33 -36.77 2.21
CA LYS A 142 3.46 -37.02 3.38
C LYS A 142 3.31 -35.80 4.29
N ARG A 143 4.26 -34.85 4.23
CA ARG A 143 4.33 -33.61 5.03
C ARG A 143 4.08 -33.83 6.53
N THR A 144 4.53 -34.97 7.05
CA THR A 144 4.28 -35.41 8.43
C THR A 144 4.88 -34.45 9.44
N GLN A 145 6.08 -33.95 9.16
CA GLN A 145 6.85 -33.06 10.02
C GLN A 145 6.23 -31.65 10.18
N THR A 146 5.28 -31.26 9.33
CA THR A 146 4.61 -29.93 9.41
C THR A 146 3.11 -30.05 9.70
N LYS A 147 2.63 -31.23 10.12
CA LYS A 147 1.19 -31.43 10.42
C LYS A 147 0.71 -30.56 11.57
N TRP A 148 1.58 -30.33 12.56
CA TRP A 148 1.32 -29.51 13.74
C TRP A 148 1.02 -28.03 13.40
N SER A 149 1.65 -27.48 12.36
CA SER A 149 1.38 -26.11 11.89
C SER A 149 -0.01 -26.04 11.26
N LYS A 150 -0.97 -25.41 11.93
CA LYS A 150 -2.38 -25.35 11.48
C LYS A 150 -2.58 -24.40 10.29
N THR A 151 -1.90 -23.25 10.31
CA THR A 151 -2.14 -22.12 9.41
C THR A 151 -1.20 -22.08 8.19
N TYR A 152 0.01 -22.65 8.28
CA TYR A 152 1.01 -22.60 7.21
C TYR A 152 1.48 -24.00 6.80
N LYS A 153 1.26 -24.38 5.54
CA LYS A 153 1.53 -25.73 5.00
C LYS A 153 2.66 -25.77 3.97
N LYS A 154 3.49 -24.71 3.93
CA LYS A 154 4.66 -24.55 3.05
C LYS A 154 5.94 -24.54 3.90
N VAL A 155 7.10 -24.52 3.24
CA VAL A 155 8.42 -24.30 3.85
C VAL A 155 9.08 -23.08 3.19
N PRO A 156 9.99 -22.34 3.86
CA PRO A 156 10.49 -22.60 5.21
C PRO A 156 9.49 -22.27 6.32
N ILE A 157 9.55 -23.03 7.41
CA ILE A 157 8.95 -22.68 8.71
C ILE A 157 10.10 -22.62 9.71
N LEU A 158 10.26 -21.50 10.39
CA LEU A 158 11.23 -21.35 11.45
C LEU A 158 10.52 -21.35 12.80
N VAL A 159 10.87 -22.28 13.68
CA VAL A 159 10.42 -22.25 15.07
C VAL A 159 11.56 -21.70 15.91
N VAL A 160 11.30 -20.63 16.65
CA VAL A 160 12.29 -19.94 17.47
C VAL A 160 11.82 -19.91 18.90
N GLN A 161 12.62 -20.46 19.81
CA GLN A 161 12.45 -20.28 21.24
C GLN A 161 13.35 -19.13 21.71
N THR A 162 12.74 -18.10 22.28
CA THR A 162 13.44 -16.92 22.82
C THR A 162 14.02 -17.20 24.21
N PRO A 163 15.04 -16.44 24.67
CA PRO A 163 15.55 -16.53 26.04
C PRO A 163 14.47 -16.37 27.12
N GLN A 164 13.39 -15.64 26.80
CA GLN A 164 12.25 -15.39 27.67
C GLN A 164 11.27 -16.59 27.74
N GLY A 165 11.54 -17.67 27.00
CA GLY A 165 10.73 -18.90 27.00
C GLY A 165 9.57 -18.91 26.01
N GLU A 166 9.42 -17.86 25.19
CA GLU A 166 8.36 -17.78 24.17
C GLU A 166 8.75 -18.62 22.95
N ILE A 167 7.78 -19.34 22.37
CA ILE A 167 8.01 -20.15 21.18
C ILE A 167 7.22 -19.58 20.01
N LEU A 168 7.93 -19.10 19.00
CA LEU A 168 7.38 -18.40 17.84
C LEU A 168 7.49 -19.25 16.58
N GLN A 169 6.41 -19.29 15.79
CA GLN A 169 6.44 -19.82 14.42
C GLN A 169 6.53 -18.66 13.42
N LEU A 170 7.67 -18.56 12.73
CA LEU A 170 7.89 -17.63 11.63
C LEU A 170 7.75 -18.34 10.29
N ASN A 171 7.06 -17.70 9.35
CA ASN A 171 6.78 -18.24 8.02
C ASN A 171 7.26 -17.26 6.96
N ASP A 172 7.49 -17.74 5.73
CA ASP A 172 8.07 -16.97 4.62
C ASP A 172 9.54 -16.60 4.83
N SER A 173 10.37 -16.93 3.83
CA SER A 173 11.81 -16.70 3.90
C SER A 173 12.21 -15.23 4.10
N SER A 174 11.48 -14.30 3.48
CA SER A 174 11.85 -12.88 3.50
C SER A 174 11.43 -12.23 4.81
N MET A 175 10.26 -12.59 5.35
CA MET A 175 9.87 -12.20 6.71
C MET A 175 10.85 -12.76 7.75
N ILE A 176 11.17 -14.06 7.68
CA ILE A 176 12.14 -14.71 8.60
C ILE A 176 13.47 -13.93 8.61
N ILE A 177 14.03 -13.66 7.44
CA ILE A 177 15.30 -12.92 7.31
C ILE A 177 15.18 -11.51 7.91
N SER A 178 14.09 -10.79 7.60
CA SER A 178 13.89 -9.43 8.10
C SER A 178 13.73 -9.38 9.62
N ALA A 179 12.94 -10.28 10.20
CA ALA A 179 12.68 -10.33 11.63
C ALA A 179 13.95 -10.72 12.42
N LEU A 180 14.65 -11.77 11.98
CA LEU A 180 15.89 -12.19 12.65
C LEU A 180 17.00 -11.14 12.52
N TYR A 181 17.18 -10.55 11.34
CA TYR A 181 18.21 -9.53 11.16
C TYR A 181 17.91 -8.27 11.99
N SER A 182 16.63 -7.88 12.08
CA SER A 182 16.20 -6.79 12.97
C SER A 182 16.52 -7.08 14.44
N TYR A 183 16.32 -8.33 14.88
CA TYR A 183 16.65 -8.79 16.23
C TYR A 183 18.17 -8.75 16.49
N LEU A 184 18.99 -9.24 15.54
CA LEU A 184 20.45 -9.20 15.68
C LEU A 184 20.99 -7.77 15.77
N LEU A 185 20.42 -6.84 15.01
CA LEU A 185 20.85 -5.45 15.04
C LEU A 185 20.48 -4.75 16.35
N ALA A 186 19.33 -5.10 16.94
CA ALA A 186 18.94 -4.59 18.25
C ALA A 186 19.89 -5.05 19.37
N ASN A 187 20.44 -6.27 19.28
CA ASN A 187 21.28 -6.85 20.33
C ASN A 187 22.80 -6.64 20.15
N ASN A 188 23.25 -6.14 19.00
CA ASN A 188 24.67 -5.87 18.72
C ASN A 188 25.12 -4.44 19.10
N GLY A 189 24.23 -3.56 19.59
CA GLY A 189 24.57 -2.21 20.04
C GLY A 189 25.19 -2.21 21.43
N GLN A 190 26.49 -1.89 21.54
CA GLN A 190 27.12 -1.53 22.81
C GLN A 190 26.55 -0.20 23.32
N GLU A 191 25.53 -0.27 24.16
CA GLU A 191 25.28 0.61 25.33
C GLU A 191 23.92 0.19 25.92
N SER A 192 23.94 -0.91 26.69
CA SER A 192 22.81 -1.28 27.54
C SER A 192 22.76 -0.35 28.74
N SER A 193 22.04 0.77 28.60
CA SER A 193 21.51 1.51 29.76
C SER A 193 20.02 1.78 29.54
N MET A 194 19.26 1.46 30.57
CA MET A 194 17.80 1.51 30.71
C MET A 194 17.02 0.31 30.13
N ALA A 195 16.32 -0.33 31.07
CA ALA A 195 15.49 -1.49 30.91
C ALA A 195 14.20 -1.15 30.15
N ASP A 196 14.25 -1.19 28.81
CA ASP A 196 13.06 -1.06 27.98
C ASP A 196 12.70 -2.39 27.31
N THR A 197 11.53 -2.88 27.70
CA THR A 197 10.85 -4.12 27.29
C THR A 197 10.52 -4.22 25.78
N GLU A 198 11.07 -3.35 24.93
CA GLU A 198 10.62 -3.15 23.54
C GLU A 198 11.41 -3.91 22.46
N HIS A 199 12.54 -4.57 22.76
CA HIS A 199 13.39 -5.22 21.75
C HIS A 199 13.39 -6.76 21.77
N THR A 200 12.28 -7.40 22.14
CA THR A 200 12.14 -8.86 22.03
C THR A 200 11.83 -9.29 20.59
N LEU A 201 12.19 -10.53 20.21
CA LEU A 201 11.81 -11.05 18.90
C LEU A 201 10.28 -11.05 18.70
N LEU A 202 9.50 -11.29 19.77
CA LEU A 202 8.04 -11.20 19.73
C LEU A 202 7.56 -9.78 19.40
N SER A 203 8.17 -8.73 19.96
CA SER A 203 7.77 -7.35 19.64
C SER A 203 8.05 -7.02 18.17
N ILE A 204 9.18 -7.47 17.63
CA ILE A 204 9.57 -7.29 16.23
C ILE A 204 8.59 -8.00 15.28
N VAL A 205 8.20 -9.24 15.58
CA VAL A 205 7.34 -10.05 14.70
C VAL A 205 5.93 -9.46 14.56
N LYS A 206 5.45 -8.70 15.55
CA LYS A 206 4.14 -8.01 15.47
C LYS A 206 4.05 -7.01 14.31
N TYR A 207 5.17 -6.50 13.81
CA TYR A 207 5.22 -5.58 12.67
C TYR A 207 5.14 -6.28 11.29
N TYR A 208 5.02 -7.61 11.28
CA TYR A 208 4.87 -8.42 10.07
C TYR A 208 3.53 -9.19 10.07
N PRO A 209 2.37 -8.49 10.11
CA PRO A 209 1.08 -9.15 10.16
C PRO A 209 0.80 -9.92 8.87
N THR A 210 0.14 -11.07 9.00
CA THR A 210 -0.34 -11.83 7.83
C THR A 210 -1.73 -11.33 7.45
N LEU A 211 -1.87 -10.82 6.24
CA LEU A 211 -3.14 -10.44 5.65
C LEU A 211 -3.68 -11.57 4.79
N LYS A 212 -4.92 -11.96 5.06
CA LYS A 212 -5.70 -12.81 4.14
C LYS A 212 -6.62 -11.93 3.30
N TYR A 213 -6.69 -12.21 2.00
CA TYR A 213 -7.56 -11.50 1.07
C TYR A 213 -7.96 -12.43 -0.08
N ASN A 214 -9.12 -12.23 -0.68
CA ASN A 214 -9.48 -12.98 -1.89
C ASN A 214 -8.92 -12.28 -3.12
N ASP A 215 -8.23 -13.01 -3.99
CA ASP A 215 -7.80 -12.48 -5.29
C ASP A 215 -8.98 -12.24 -6.24
N ASP A 216 -8.73 -11.63 -7.40
CA ASP A 216 -9.74 -11.31 -8.42
C ASP A 216 -10.52 -12.53 -8.96
N THR A 217 -10.05 -13.74 -8.62
CA THR A 217 -10.72 -15.01 -8.96
C THR A 217 -11.58 -15.56 -7.81
N GLY A 218 -11.70 -14.81 -6.71
CA GLY A 218 -12.41 -15.21 -5.49
C GLY A 218 -11.63 -16.23 -4.65
N LYS A 219 -10.34 -16.42 -4.93
CA LYS A 219 -9.51 -17.41 -4.24
C LYS A 219 -8.73 -16.73 -3.12
N GLU A 220 -8.89 -17.26 -1.91
CA GLU A 220 -8.14 -16.79 -0.73
C GLU A 220 -6.63 -16.85 -0.99
N GLN A 221 -5.98 -15.71 -0.79
CA GLN A 221 -4.54 -15.50 -0.76
C GLN A 221 -4.15 -15.00 0.63
N SER A 222 -2.91 -15.25 1.00
CA SER A 222 -2.31 -14.72 2.22
C SER A 222 -0.97 -14.09 1.86
N ASP A 223 -0.74 -12.85 2.27
CA ASP A 223 0.56 -12.18 2.14
C ASP A 223 0.98 -11.57 3.48
N ILE A 224 2.29 -11.47 3.69
CA ILE A 224 2.86 -10.93 4.92
C ILE A 224 3.25 -9.48 4.66
N MET A 225 2.62 -8.55 5.37
CA MET A 225 2.98 -7.15 5.29
C MET A 225 4.41 -6.93 5.77
N ASN A 226 5.06 -5.93 5.19
CA ASN A 226 6.39 -5.49 5.60
C ASN A 226 7.49 -6.56 5.51
N LYS A 227 7.28 -7.71 4.86
CA LYS A 227 8.24 -8.83 4.83
C LYS A 227 9.66 -8.49 4.37
N TYR A 228 9.87 -7.36 3.67
CA TYR A 228 11.20 -6.87 3.26
C TYR A 228 11.71 -5.66 4.08
N PHE A 229 10.96 -5.20 5.08
CA PHE A 229 11.31 -4.06 5.93
C PHE A 229 12.04 -4.57 7.17
N LEU A 230 13.11 -3.87 7.56
CA LEU A 230 13.80 -4.09 8.82
C LEU A 230 13.17 -3.19 9.88
N MET A 231 12.93 -3.74 11.08
CA MET A 231 12.33 -3.02 12.21
C MET A 231 13.46 -2.63 13.17
N MET A 232 13.93 -1.39 13.07
CA MET A 232 15.06 -0.90 13.85
C MET A 232 14.82 0.53 14.31
N ALA A 233 15.35 0.91 15.47
CA ALA A 233 15.42 2.30 15.91
C ALA A 233 16.51 3.06 15.12
N GLU A 234 16.33 4.36 14.90
CA GLU A 234 17.27 5.20 14.13
C GLU A 234 18.69 5.21 14.74
N SER A 235 18.80 5.02 16.06
CA SER A 235 20.08 4.89 16.79
C SER A 235 20.88 3.62 16.43
N ASN A 236 20.22 2.56 15.95
CA ASN A 236 20.82 1.24 15.72
C ASN A 236 21.14 0.95 14.25
N MET A 237 21.20 1.98 13.39
CA MET A 237 21.44 1.83 11.94
C MET A 237 22.85 1.30 11.58
N GLY A 238 23.72 1.03 12.55
CA GLY A 238 25.04 0.40 12.34
C GLY A 238 25.91 1.13 11.32
N GLY A 239 25.77 2.45 11.21
CA GLY A 239 26.45 3.27 10.20
C GLY A 239 25.95 3.12 8.75
N ARG A 240 24.87 2.37 8.49
CA ARG A 240 24.28 2.21 7.16
C ARG A 240 23.44 3.43 6.77
N ARG A 241 23.58 3.91 5.53
CA ARG A 241 22.75 5.00 5.01
C ARG A 241 21.37 4.50 4.63
N LYS A 242 20.37 5.39 4.69
CA LYS A 242 18.97 5.05 4.40
C LYS A 242 18.77 4.58 2.96
N GLU A 243 19.54 5.15 2.02
CA GLU A 243 19.53 4.76 0.60
C GLU A 243 20.01 3.32 0.42
N ASP A 244 21.01 2.88 1.19
CA ASP A 244 21.57 1.52 1.08
C ASP A 244 20.56 0.46 1.58
N ILE A 245 19.69 0.81 2.54
CA ILE A 245 18.62 -0.08 3.03
C ILE A 245 17.46 -0.15 2.03
N VAL A 246 17.09 0.97 1.42
CA VAL A 246 16.05 1.01 0.37
C VAL A 246 16.50 0.20 -0.84
N ASP A 247 17.76 0.33 -1.24
CA ASP A 247 18.30 -0.42 -2.37
C ASP A 247 18.45 -1.92 -2.04
N GLU A 248 18.93 -2.29 -0.84
CA GLU A 248 18.94 -3.69 -0.40
C GLU A 248 17.53 -4.32 -0.47
N ARG A 249 16.51 -3.60 0.02
CA ARG A 249 15.10 -4.04 -0.05
C ARG A 249 14.65 -4.27 -1.49
N LYS A 250 14.99 -3.37 -2.40
CA LYS A 250 14.65 -3.48 -3.82
C LYS A 250 15.21 -4.76 -4.43
N TRP A 251 16.47 -5.07 -4.13
CA TRP A 251 17.12 -6.29 -4.66
C TRP A 251 16.56 -7.57 -4.03
N ARG A 252 16.27 -7.59 -2.73
CA ARG A 252 15.58 -8.73 -2.08
C ARG A 252 14.21 -8.99 -2.70
N LYS A 253 13.46 -7.93 -3.04
CA LYS A 253 12.17 -8.04 -3.73
C LYS A 253 12.33 -8.57 -5.16
N TRP A 254 13.33 -8.06 -5.91
CA TRP A 254 13.65 -8.58 -7.25
C TRP A 254 14.04 -10.07 -7.22
N THR A 255 14.77 -10.53 -6.20
CA THR A 255 15.10 -11.94 -6.05
C THR A 255 13.85 -12.82 -5.97
N ASP A 256 12.84 -12.39 -5.22
CA ASP A 256 11.60 -13.16 -4.97
C ASP A 256 10.59 -13.07 -6.11
N GLU A 257 10.51 -11.92 -6.78
CA GLU A 257 9.50 -11.67 -7.83
C GLU A 257 10.00 -11.97 -9.25
N VAL A 258 11.31 -12.02 -9.45
CA VAL A 258 11.92 -12.19 -10.78
C VAL A 258 12.92 -13.33 -10.78
N TYR A 259 14.00 -13.22 -9.99
CA TYR A 259 15.15 -14.11 -10.14
C TYR A 259 14.81 -15.58 -9.87
N VAL A 260 14.10 -15.86 -8.76
CA VAL A 260 13.71 -17.23 -8.39
C VAL A 260 12.85 -17.93 -9.45
N HIS A 261 12.09 -17.17 -10.24
CA HIS A 261 11.22 -17.71 -11.28
C HIS A 261 11.97 -18.13 -12.55
N THR A 262 13.24 -17.73 -12.69
CA THR A 262 14.10 -18.21 -13.77
C THR A 262 14.63 -19.63 -13.49
N LEU A 263 14.78 -20.04 -12.23
CA LEU A 263 15.46 -21.29 -11.87
C LEU A 263 14.71 -22.54 -12.30
N SER A 264 13.45 -22.69 -11.90
CA SER A 264 12.69 -23.93 -12.13
C SER A 264 12.57 -24.28 -13.62
N PRO A 265 12.19 -23.36 -14.53
CA PRO A 265 12.19 -23.65 -15.97
C PRO A 265 13.56 -24.04 -16.53
N ASN A 266 14.64 -23.57 -15.91
CA ASN A 266 16.02 -23.82 -16.34
C ASN A 266 16.54 -25.20 -15.96
N ILE A 267 16.28 -25.67 -14.75
CA ILE A 267 16.73 -27.00 -14.30
C ILE A 267 15.88 -28.15 -14.86
N TYR A 268 14.71 -27.84 -15.42
CA TYR A 268 13.78 -28.81 -16.01
C TYR A 268 13.55 -28.58 -17.51
N GLN A 269 14.51 -27.97 -18.21
CA GLN A 269 14.40 -27.62 -19.64
C GLN A 269 14.19 -28.87 -20.52
N SER A 270 14.97 -29.92 -20.24
CA SER A 270 14.85 -31.24 -20.88
C SER A 270 14.45 -32.31 -19.85
N PHE A 271 13.92 -33.44 -20.31
CA PHE A 271 13.58 -34.55 -19.42
C PHE A 271 14.84 -35.12 -18.73
N THR A 272 15.97 -35.17 -19.45
CA THR A 272 17.26 -35.62 -18.92
C THR A 272 17.76 -34.70 -17.81
N GLU A 273 17.81 -33.39 -18.03
CA GLU A 273 18.20 -32.44 -16.99
C GLU A 273 17.25 -32.47 -15.78
N SER A 274 15.97 -32.70 -16.03
CA SER A 274 15.00 -32.88 -14.95
C SER A 274 15.32 -34.13 -14.12
N LEU A 275 15.61 -35.25 -14.77
CA LEU A 275 15.98 -36.49 -14.09
C LEU A 275 17.29 -36.33 -13.30
N ASP A 276 18.30 -35.69 -13.88
CA ASP A 276 19.59 -35.47 -13.23
C ASP A 276 19.48 -34.48 -12.05
N SER A 277 18.62 -33.47 -12.16
CA SER A 277 18.29 -32.58 -11.04
C SER A 277 17.63 -33.35 -9.90
N PHE A 278 16.69 -34.26 -10.19
CA PHE A 278 16.06 -35.08 -9.15
C PHE A 278 17.02 -36.09 -8.51
N LYS A 279 17.98 -36.65 -9.27
CA LYS A 279 19.06 -37.47 -8.69
C LYS A 279 19.97 -36.65 -7.78
N TYR A 280 20.29 -35.43 -8.17
CA TYR A 280 21.04 -34.49 -7.33
C TYR A 280 20.27 -34.20 -6.04
N PHE A 281 18.97 -33.94 -6.12
CA PHE A 281 18.13 -33.68 -4.94
C PHE A 281 18.01 -34.88 -4.01
N ASP A 282 17.92 -36.09 -4.57
CA ASP A 282 17.94 -37.34 -3.80
C ASP A 282 19.24 -37.49 -3.00
N LYS A 283 20.37 -37.21 -3.64
CA LYS A 283 21.71 -37.27 -3.02
C LYS A 283 21.87 -36.22 -1.92
N VAL A 284 21.62 -34.95 -2.21
CA VAL A 284 21.90 -33.85 -1.27
C VAL A 284 20.85 -33.75 -0.17
N GLY A 285 19.61 -34.14 -0.45
CA GLY A 285 18.54 -34.24 0.54
C GLY A 285 18.64 -35.49 1.43
N GLU A 286 19.64 -36.36 1.20
CA GLU A 286 19.83 -37.64 1.88
C GLU A 286 18.52 -38.44 1.95
N TRP A 287 17.79 -38.51 0.84
CA TRP A 287 16.45 -39.09 0.83
C TRP A 287 16.44 -40.57 1.20
N GLU A 288 17.57 -41.26 1.08
CA GLU A 288 17.76 -42.62 1.61
C GLU A 288 17.49 -42.77 3.10
N LYS A 289 17.74 -41.72 3.91
CA LYS A 289 17.47 -41.74 5.35
C LYS A 289 15.99 -41.50 5.67
N ASN A 290 15.26 -40.87 4.74
CA ASN A 290 13.92 -40.32 4.98
C ASN A 290 12.80 -40.97 4.14
N PHE A 291 13.15 -41.76 3.12
CA PHE A 291 12.23 -42.36 2.16
C PHE A 291 12.66 -43.80 1.81
N THR A 292 11.68 -44.68 1.61
CA THR A 292 11.94 -46.04 1.11
C THR A 292 12.46 -46.02 -0.33
N THR A 293 13.19 -47.06 -0.75
CA THR A 293 13.72 -47.16 -2.13
C THR A 293 12.63 -46.98 -3.19
N PHE A 294 11.44 -47.55 -2.95
CA PHE A 294 10.29 -47.39 -3.85
C PHE A 294 9.78 -45.94 -3.88
N GLU A 295 9.60 -45.29 -2.74
CA GLU A 295 9.17 -43.89 -2.68
C GLU A 295 10.19 -42.97 -3.35
N ARG A 296 11.50 -43.22 -3.19
CA ARG A 296 12.58 -42.47 -3.86
C ARG A 296 12.49 -42.61 -5.37
N SER A 297 12.39 -43.84 -5.88
CA SER A 297 12.25 -44.07 -7.33
C SER A 297 11.00 -43.36 -7.89
N VAL A 298 9.87 -43.43 -7.17
CA VAL A 298 8.65 -42.73 -7.56
C VAL A 298 8.85 -41.22 -7.60
N ILE A 299 9.49 -40.62 -6.59
CA ILE A 299 9.76 -39.17 -6.55
C ILE A 299 10.69 -38.77 -7.69
N ILE A 300 11.76 -39.52 -7.91
CA ILE A 300 12.75 -39.19 -8.95
C ILE A 300 12.12 -39.23 -10.33
N TYR A 301 11.50 -40.36 -10.72
CA TYR A 301 11.01 -40.52 -12.09
C TYR A 301 9.68 -39.79 -12.35
N LEU A 302 8.70 -39.90 -11.45
CA LEU A 302 7.42 -39.19 -11.64
C LEU A 302 7.57 -37.70 -11.36
N GLY A 303 8.39 -37.31 -10.38
CA GLY A 303 8.69 -35.92 -10.09
C GLY A 303 9.42 -35.24 -11.25
N ALA A 304 10.46 -35.88 -11.81
CA ALA A 304 11.16 -35.35 -12.99
C ALA A 304 10.23 -35.20 -14.19
N SER A 305 9.36 -36.19 -14.44
CA SER A 305 8.36 -36.13 -15.52
C SER A 305 7.38 -34.97 -15.34
N ALA A 306 6.84 -34.82 -14.12
CA ALA A 306 5.90 -33.76 -13.79
C ALA A 306 6.56 -32.37 -13.89
N MET A 307 7.78 -32.23 -13.37
CA MET A 307 8.50 -30.96 -13.37
C MET A 307 8.94 -30.52 -14.76
N TRP A 308 9.30 -31.44 -15.64
CA TRP A 308 9.56 -31.13 -17.04
C TRP A 308 8.33 -30.52 -17.74
N ILE A 309 7.13 -31.09 -17.50
CA ILE A 309 5.87 -30.56 -18.06
C ILE A 309 5.53 -29.21 -17.43
N ILE A 310 5.66 -29.09 -16.11
CA ILE A 310 5.38 -27.85 -15.36
C ILE A 310 6.36 -26.74 -15.77
N GLY A 311 7.64 -27.05 -15.98
CA GLY A 311 8.66 -26.10 -16.42
C GLY A 311 8.27 -25.37 -17.70
N LYS A 312 7.69 -26.10 -18.68
CA LYS A 312 7.15 -25.49 -19.92
C LYS A 312 5.99 -24.53 -19.66
N ARG A 313 5.13 -24.82 -18.67
CA ARG A 313 4.03 -23.93 -18.28
C ARG A 313 4.53 -22.70 -17.52
N LEU A 314 5.52 -22.88 -16.65
CA LEU A 314 6.15 -21.80 -15.89
C LEU A 314 6.88 -20.83 -16.82
N LYS A 315 7.58 -21.34 -17.83
CA LYS A 315 8.16 -20.52 -18.90
C LYS A 315 7.13 -19.54 -19.50
N LYS A 316 5.94 -20.03 -19.86
CA LYS A 316 4.86 -19.19 -20.41
C LYS A 316 4.29 -18.22 -19.37
N ARG A 317 4.13 -18.66 -18.12
CA ARG A 317 3.55 -17.83 -17.04
C ARG A 317 4.44 -16.65 -16.66
N HIS A 318 5.75 -16.86 -16.61
CA HIS A 318 6.72 -15.84 -16.21
C HIS A 318 7.35 -15.12 -17.40
N HIS A 319 6.75 -15.25 -18.60
CA HIS A 319 7.17 -14.56 -19.82
C HIS A 319 8.67 -14.74 -20.15
N LEU A 320 9.24 -15.91 -19.85
CA LEU A 320 10.65 -16.19 -20.11
C LEU A 320 10.92 -16.35 -21.62
N LYS A 321 12.15 -16.07 -22.04
CA LYS A 321 12.60 -16.19 -23.43
C LYS A 321 12.45 -17.64 -23.94
N ASN A 322 12.46 -17.78 -25.28
CA ASN A 322 12.38 -19.08 -25.92
C ASN A 322 13.52 -20.02 -25.50
N ASP A 323 14.72 -19.48 -25.35
CA ASP A 323 15.76 -20.13 -24.56
C ASP A 323 15.63 -19.69 -23.10
N VAL A 324 15.28 -20.63 -22.23
CA VAL A 324 15.14 -20.36 -20.78
C VAL A 324 16.50 -20.09 -20.15
N ARG A 325 17.59 -20.66 -20.69
CA ARG A 325 18.95 -20.45 -20.20
C ARG A 325 19.41 -19.02 -20.39
N GLN A 326 19.09 -18.42 -21.54
CA GLN A 326 19.32 -17.00 -21.76
C GLN A 326 18.61 -16.12 -20.74
N SER A 327 17.39 -16.47 -20.30
CA SER A 327 16.68 -15.68 -19.28
C SER A 327 17.40 -15.73 -17.92
N LEU A 328 18.02 -16.85 -17.56
CA LEU A 328 18.84 -16.97 -16.34
C LEU A 328 20.14 -16.15 -16.47
N TYR A 329 20.75 -16.14 -17.65
CA TYR A 329 21.95 -15.34 -17.92
C TYR A 329 21.67 -13.85 -17.85
N ASP A 330 20.63 -13.38 -18.53
CA ASP A 330 20.29 -11.96 -18.56
C ASP A 330 20.04 -11.39 -17.16
N GLU A 331 19.28 -12.12 -16.33
CA GLU A 331 18.99 -11.68 -14.96
C GLU A 331 20.23 -11.74 -14.06
N SER A 332 21.11 -12.73 -14.27
CA SER A 332 22.37 -12.82 -13.53
C SER A 332 23.34 -11.72 -13.93
N ASP A 333 23.45 -11.41 -15.22
CA ASP A 333 24.26 -10.32 -15.75
C ASP A 333 23.70 -8.95 -15.36
N TYR A 334 22.37 -8.82 -15.27
CA TYR A 334 21.73 -7.62 -14.73
C TYR A 334 22.16 -7.36 -13.29
N TRP A 335 22.14 -8.38 -12.43
CA TRP A 335 22.64 -8.27 -11.06
C TRP A 335 24.14 -7.92 -11.02
N MET A 336 24.97 -8.65 -11.76
CA MET A 336 26.43 -8.41 -11.82
C MET A 336 26.79 -7.02 -12.35
N THR A 337 26.06 -6.52 -13.33
CA THR A 337 26.27 -5.17 -13.88
C THR A 337 26.00 -4.11 -12.83
N ASN A 338 24.99 -4.31 -11.99
CA ASN A 338 24.66 -3.37 -10.92
C ASN A 338 25.64 -3.45 -9.74
N ILE A 339 26.23 -4.62 -9.44
CA ILE A 339 27.37 -4.72 -8.50
C ILE A 339 28.55 -3.89 -9.02
N LYS A 340 28.92 -4.06 -10.29
CA LYS A 340 30.02 -3.29 -10.90
C LYS A 340 29.79 -1.78 -10.85
N LYS A 341 28.56 -1.33 -11.10
CA LYS A 341 28.19 0.09 -11.01
C LYS A 341 28.39 0.68 -9.62
N LYS A 342 28.22 -0.13 -8.56
CA LYS A 342 28.47 0.31 -7.16
C LYS A 342 29.95 0.34 -6.78
N GLY A 343 30.85 -0.24 -7.59
CA GLY A 343 32.29 -0.24 -7.33
C GLY A 343 32.74 -1.16 -6.19
N GLY A 344 31.92 -2.14 -5.79
CA GLY A 344 32.22 -3.14 -4.76
C GLY A 344 32.31 -4.57 -5.29
N GLN A 345 32.64 -5.52 -4.41
CA GLN A 345 32.61 -6.97 -4.71
C GLN A 345 31.17 -7.54 -4.62
N PHE A 346 30.31 -6.89 -3.83
CA PHE A 346 28.93 -7.27 -3.55
C PHE A 346 28.01 -6.04 -3.64
N MET A 347 26.68 -6.23 -3.66
CA MET A 347 25.72 -5.13 -3.55
C MET A 347 25.86 -4.36 -2.23
N GLY A 348 26.34 -5.03 -1.18
CA GLY A 348 26.74 -4.45 0.10
C GLY A 348 28.09 -3.73 0.12
N GLY A 349 28.80 -3.64 -1.01
CA GLY A 349 30.13 -3.03 -1.10
C GLY A 349 31.23 -4.09 -0.99
N GLN A 350 32.04 -4.03 0.07
CA GLN A 350 33.15 -4.99 0.28
C GLN A 350 32.69 -6.29 0.96
N ASN A 351 31.61 -6.25 1.74
CA ASN A 351 30.99 -7.41 2.38
C ASN A 351 29.57 -7.61 1.84
N PRO A 352 29.07 -8.85 1.76
CA PRO A 352 27.72 -9.12 1.31
C PRO A 352 26.68 -8.57 2.31
N ASN A 353 25.58 -8.05 1.79
CA ASN A 353 24.41 -7.64 2.57
C ASN A 353 23.23 -8.60 2.37
N LEU A 354 22.05 -8.33 2.94
CA LEU A 354 20.91 -9.25 2.82
C LEU A 354 20.43 -9.48 1.38
N SER A 355 20.69 -8.55 0.46
CA SER A 355 20.35 -8.74 -0.96
C SER A 355 21.29 -9.73 -1.64
N ASP A 356 22.58 -9.68 -1.30
CA ASP A 356 23.57 -10.64 -1.79
C ASP A 356 23.26 -12.05 -1.26
N LEU A 357 22.95 -12.17 0.03
CA LEU A 357 22.56 -13.44 0.67
C LEU A 357 21.27 -14.02 0.08
N ALA A 358 20.31 -13.17 -0.30
CA ALA A 358 19.08 -13.62 -0.94
C ALA A 358 19.36 -14.23 -2.32
N VAL A 359 20.19 -13.57 -3.15
CA VAL A 359 20.57 -14.09 -4.47
C VAL A 359 21.40 -15.37 -4.34
N TYR A 360 22.39 -15.37 -3.43
CA TYR A 360 23.23 -16.52 -3.15
C TYR A 360 22.41 -17.73 -2.70
N GLY A 361 21.50 -17.54 -1.73
CA GLY A 361 20.64 -18.63 -1.26
C GLY A 361 19.72 -19.18 -2.34
N VAL A 362 19.25 -18.34 -3.27
CA VAL A 362 18.48 -18.85 -4.43
C VAL A 362 19.38 -19.69 -5.35
N LEU A 363 20.60 -19.25 -5.64
CA LEU A 363 21.54 -19.97 -6.49
C LEU A 363 22.04 -21.30 -5.90
N SER A 364 22.30 -21.33 -4.59
CA SER A 364 22.80 -22.54 -3.91
C SER A 364 21.80 -23.70 -3.99
N ALA A 365 20.51 -23.43 -4.19
CA ALA A 365 19.48 -24.45 -4.38
C ALA A 365 19.69 -25.31 -5.64
N ILE A 366 20.43 -24.79 -6.63
CA ILE A 366 20.66 -25.45 -7.93
C ILE A 366 22.14 -25.70 -8.22
N GLU A 367 23.03 -25.57 -7.24
CA GLU A 367 24.50 -25.64 -7.42
C GLU A 367 24.99 -26.92 -8.13
N GLY A 368 24.33 -28.06 -7.87
CA GLY A 368 24.68 -29.33 -8.51
C GLY A 368 23.97 -29.61 -9.84
N CYS A 369 23.06 -28.73 -10.27
CA CYS A 369 22.33 -28.89 -11.53
C CYS A 369 23.16 -28.39 -12.73
N GLN A 370 22.88 -28.93 -13.92
CA GLN A 370 23.55 -28.50 -15.15
C GLN A 370 23.37 -26.99 -15.41
N ALA A 371 22.19 -26.44 -15.11
CA ALA A 371 21.90 -25.02 -15.26
C ALA A 371 22.90 -24.10 -14.52
N PHE A 372 23.34 -24.51 -13.33
CA PHE A 372 24.30 -23.74 -12.56
C PHE A 372 25.72 -23.85 -13.13
N LYS A 373 26.11 -25.02 -13.63
CA LYS A 373 27.38 -25.21 -14.36
C LYS A 373 27.44 -24.35 -15.61
N ASP A 374 26.35 -24.34 -16.38
CA ASP A 374 26.21 -23.51 -17.57
C ASP A 374 26.33 -22.02 -17.20
N LEU A 375 25.61 -21.58 -16.17
CA LEU A 375 25.64 -20.20 -15.66
C LEU A 375 27.03 -19.76 -15.19
N THR A 376 27.73 -20.58 -14.42
CA THR A 376 29.08 -20.28 -13.94
C THR A 376 30.12 -20.28 -15.06
N SER A 377 29.93 -21.09 -16.10
CA SER A 377 30.77 -21.06 -17.31
C SER A 377 30.53 -19.81 -18.18
N HIS A 378 29.30 -19.30 -18.19
CA HIS A 378 28.91 -18.11 -18.95
C HIS A 378 29.44 -16.81 -18.31
N SER A 379 29.33 -16.67 -16.99
CA SER A 379 29.69 -15.44 -16.27
C SER A 379 30.87 -15.64 -15.31
N LYS A 380 32.10 -15.42 -15.82
CA LYS A 380 33.34 -15.47 -15.01
C LYS A 380 33.31 -14.58 -13.74
N PRO A 381 32.69 -13.37 -13.74
CA PRO A 381 32.55 -12.58 -12.52
C PRO A 381 31.67 -13.25 -11.47
N LEU A 382 30.56 -13.88 -11.89
CA LEU A 382 29.67 -14.63 -11.00
C LEU A 382 30.40 -15.83 -10.39
N GLN A 383 31.23 -16.52 -11.18
CA GLN A 383 32.09 -17.60 -10.70
C GLN A 383 33.05 -17.13 -9.58
N LYS A 384 33.62 -15.92 -9.69
CA LYS A 384 34.44 -15.32 -8.62
C LYS A 384 33.62 -14.96 -7.39
N CYS A 385 32.46 -14.32 -7.54
CA CYS A 385 31.61 -13.96 -6.41
C CYS A 385 31.09 -15.18 -5.64
N VAL A 386 30.67 -16.24 -6.35
CA VAL A 386 30.19 -17.49 -5.73
C VAL A 386 31.36 -18.34 -5.19
N GLY A 387 32.51 -18.32 -5.87
CA GLY A 387 33.72 -19.05 -5.46
C GLY A 387 34.49 -18.43 -4.28
N LEU A 388 34.50 -17.09 -4.15
CA LEU A 388 35.18 -16.37 -3.05
C LEU A 388 34.47 -16.57 -1.69
N ASP A 389 33.16 -16.81 -1.68
CA ASP A 389 32.42 -17.11 -0.45
C ASP A 389 32.35 -18.61 -0.12
N LEU A 390 32.43 -19.52 -1.10
CA LEU A 390 32.68 -20.95 -0.82
C LEU A 390 34.03 -21.15 -0.12
N ALA A 391 35.06 -20.37 -0.48
CA ALA A 391 36.34 -20.35 0.22
C ALA A 391 36.23 -19.80 1.65
N ARG A 392 35.37 -18.79 1.92
CA ARG A 392 35.07 -18.34 3.30
C ARG A 392 34.25 -19.37 4.09
N TYR A 393 33.36 -20.08 3.42
CA TYR A 393 32.58 -21.20 3.97
C TYR A 393 33.50 -22.34 4.42
N PHE A 394 34.56 -22.64 3.66
CA PHE A 394 35.60 -23.57 4.07
C PHE A 394 36.56 -22.99 5.12
N VAL A 395 36.94 -21.71 5.05
CA VAL A 395 37.84 -21.08 6.06
C VAL A 395 37.18 -20.98 7.45
N LEU A 396 35.85 -20.87 7.54
CA LEU A 396 35.12 -20.92 8.81
C LEU A 396 34.93 -22.34 9.37
N ILE A 397 34.90 -23.36 8.49
CA ILE A 397 34.81 -24.79 8.89
C ILE A 397 36.19 -25.37 9.19
N ASP A 398 37.23 -25.01 8.43
CA ASP A 398 38.61 -25.47 8.65
C ASP A 398 39.21 -24.88 9.94
N ASN A 399 38.84 -23.65 10.33
CA ASN A 399 39.22 -23.08 11.63
C ASN A 399 38.54 -23.74 12.84
N GLN A 400 37.60 -24.68 12.63
CA GLN A 400 36.98 -25.46 13.71
C GLN A 400 37.27 -26.96 13.65
N LEU A 401 37.83 -27.48 12.54
CA LEU A 401 38.38 -28.84 12.49
C LEU A 401 39.87 -28.91 12.88
N ALA A 402 40.55 -27.77 13.00
CA ALA A 402 41.96 -27.69 13.41
C ALA A 402 42.21 -27.56 14.94
N ILE A 403 41.19 -27.77 15.79
CA ILE A 403 41.35 -27.91 17.25
C ILE A 403 41.14 -29.38 17.62
N GLY A 404 42.05 -30.20 17.12
CA GLY A 404 41.98 -31.66 17.28
C GLY A 404 43.18 -32.40 16.71
N ALA A 405 44.35 -31.79 16.66
CA ALA A 405 45.63 -32.49 16.48
C ALA A 405 46.78 -31.52 16.82
N GLU A 406 47.50 -31.82 17.89
CA GLU A 406 48.78 -31.18 18.19
C GLU A 406 49.86 -31.55 17.15
N SER A 407 50.87 -30.68 17.08
CA SER A 407 52.25 -30.87 16.64
C SER A 407 52.67 -30.36 15.25
N ASN A 408 53.60 -29.38 15.31
CA ASN A 408 54.68 -29.06 14.38
C ASN A 408 54.33 -28.61 12.94
N PHE A 409 54.48 -27.31 12.65
CA PHE A 409 55.54 -26.81 11.75
C PHE A 409 55.54 -25.28 11.62
N THR A 410 56.71 -24.69 11.86
CA THR A 410 57.08 -23.29 11.60
C THR A 410 57.30 -23.03 10.10
N HIS A 411 56.68 -21.96 9.57
CA HIS A 411 57.17 -21.02 8.53
C HIS A 411 56.01 -20.57 7.63
N THR A 412 55.56 -19.31 7.76
CA THR A 412 55.10 -18.39 6.67
C THR A 412 54.36 -17.19 7.26
N LEU A 413 55.09 -16.27 7.90
CA LEU A 413 54.53 -15.05 8.49
C LEU A 413 55.37 -13.80 8.16
N ASP A 414 55.94 -13.73 6.95
CA ASP A 414 56.87 -12.65 6.57
C ASP A 414 56.53 -11.91 5.26
N ILE A 415 55.32 -12.09 4.71
CA ILE A 415 54.89 -11.40 3.47
C ILE A 415 53.72 -10.43 3.70
N ALA A 416 52.89 -10.64 4.74
CA ALA A 416 51.71 -9.81 4.97
C ALA A 416 51.98 -8.46 5.67
N MET A 417 53.15 -8.26 6.29
CA MET A 417 53.46 -7.03 7.06
C MET A 417 54.13 -5.89 6.27
N LYS A 418 54.40 -6.06 4.96
CA LYS A 418 55.10 -5.03 4.14
C LYS A 418 54.21 -4.11 3.31
N LEU A 419 52.88 -4.27 3.31
CA LEU A 419 51.97 -3.45 2.48
C LEU A 419 51.18 -2.36 3.24
N PHE A 420 51.39 -2.19 4.55
CA PHE A 420 50.62 -1.23 5.37
C PHE A 420 51.39 0.02 5.83
N ARG A 421 52.46 0.40 5.12
CA ARG A 421 53.20 1.65 5.37
C ARG A 421 53.46 2.44 4.08
N ALA A 422 52.45 3.17 3.62
CA ALA A 422 52.63 4.31 2.72
C ALA A 422 51.39 5.22 2.77
N SER A 423 51.18 5.91 3.90
CA SER A 423 50.24 7.02 4.02
C SER A 423 50.96 8.24 4.59
N LYS A 424 51.35 9.18 3.73
CA LYS A 424 51.66 10.58 4.08
C LYS A 424 51.80 11.43 2.81
N MET A 425 51.28 12.66 2.88
CA MET A 425 51.05 13.64 1.80
C MET A 425 49.76 13.32 1.02
N ILE A 426 48.69 14.12 1.11
CA ILE A 426 48.62 15.54 0.71
C ILE A 426 47.63 16.30 1.60
N ARG A 427 48.05 17.44 2.16
CA ARG A 427 47.19 18.52 2.70
C ARG A 427 47.38 19.75 1.81
N HIS A 428 46.34 20.19 1.10
CA HIS A 428 45.97 21.61 0.90
C HIS A 428 44.92 21.72 -0.20
N ILE A 429 43.69 22.03 0.20
CA ILE A 429 42.78 23.08 -0.31
C ILE A 429 41.58 23.02 0.63
N ALA A 430 41.66 23.80 1.70
CA ALA A 430 40.56 23.99 2.64
C ALA A 430 39.68 25.11 2.07
N HIS A 431 38.68 24.75 1.28
CA HIS A 431 37.50 25.60 1.15
C HIS A 431 36.56 25.23 2.29
N GLN A 432 36.38 26.16 3.23
CA GLN A 432 35.36 26.09 4.26
C GLN A 432 34.00 25.79 3.63
N ARG A 433 33.52 24.56 3.81
CA ARG A 433 32.09 24.24 3.78
C ARG A 433 31.73 23.86 5.20
N ASN A 434 31.13 24.82 5.91
CA ASN A 434 30.43 24.58 7.15
C ASN A 434 29.35 23.52 6.88
N PHE A 435 29.65 22.25 7.17
CA PHE A 435 28.61 21.25 7.34
C PHE A 435 27.93 21.57 8.66
N CYS A 436 26.85 22.34 8.57
CA CYS A 436 25.85 22.41 9.62
C CYS A 436 25.53 20.98 10.05
N SER A 437 25.71 20.71 11.34
CA SER A 437 25.15 19.55 12.01
C SER A 437 23.64 19.54 11.78
N SER A 438 23.15 18.78 10.81
CA SER A 438 21.72 18.48 10.73
C SER A 438 21.44 17.48 11.83
N ALA A 439 21.05 17.99 13.00
CA ALA A 439 20.31 17.21 13.97
C ALA A 439 19.25 16.40 13.21
N ALA A 440 19.23 15.08 13.41
CA ALA A 440 18.21 14.22 12.87
C ALA A 440 16.84 14.82 13.24
N ARG A 441 16.08 15.30 12.24
CA ARG A 441 14.75 15.84 12.48
C ARG A 441 13.83 14.66 12.81
N GLN A 442 13.65 14.44 14.10
CA GLN A 442 12.46 13.80 14.65
C GLN A 442 11.23 14.34 13.90
N GLY A 443 10.39 13.44 13.35
CA GLY A 443 9.42 13.72 12.28
C GLY A 443 8.86 15.15 12.32
N SER A 444 9.27 15.97 11.35
CA SER A 444 9.06 17.43 11.39
C SER A 444 7.60 17.77 11.65
N GLU A 445 7.32 18.55 12.69
CA GLU A 445 5.98 19.14 12.88
C GLU A 445 5.63 19.96 11.64
N VAL A 446 4.41 19.77 11.12
CA VAL A 446 3.93 20.46 9.92
C VAL A 446 3.03 21.60 10.35
N VAL A 447 3.37 22.79 9.88
CA VAL A 447 2.63 24.00 10.18
C VAL A 447 2.05 24.62 8.91
N ILE A 448 0.93 25.31 9.07
CA ILE A 448 0.22 26.05 8.03
C ILE A 448 0.62 27.52 8.18
N LEU A 449 1.27 28.08 7.17
CA LEU A 449 1.75 29.48 7.18
C LEU A 449 0.69 30.46 6.69
N SER A 450 -0.10 30.03 5.71
CA SER A 450 -1.20 30.82 5.14
C SER A 450 -2.26 29.87 4.58
N SER A 451 -3.50 30.35 4.49
CA SER A 451 -4.58 29.65 3.79
C SER A 451 -5.56 30.66 3.24
N VAL A 452 -5.80 30.62 1.93
CA VAL A 452 -6.73 31.54 1.25
C VAL A 452 -7.59 30.79 0.26
N ARG A 453 -8.61 31.47 -0.26
CA ARG A 453 -9.52 30.97 -1.27
C ARG A 453 -10.08 32.10 -2.11
N THR A 454 -10.50 31.77 -3.33
CA THR A 454 -11.39 32.63 -4.09
C THR A 454 -12.76 32.72 -3.38
N ALA A 455 -13.56 33.69 -3.77
CA ALA A 455 -15.00 33.56 -3.61
C ALA A 455 -15.50 32.28 -4.32
N ILE A 456 -16.61 31.73 -3.85
CA ILE A 456 -17.32 30.64 -4.51
C ILE A 456 -18.35 31.24 -5.45
N GLY A 457 -18.18 30.95 -6.74
CA GLY A 457 -19.13 31.35 -7.79
C GLY A 457 -20.23 30.31 -7.95
N SER A 458 -21.46 30.77 -8.20
CA SER A 458 -22.55 29.85 -8.54
C SER A 458 -22.39 29.29 -9.96
N PHE A 459 -22.96 28.11 -10.20
CA PHE A 459 -22.90 27.45 -11.51
C PHE A 459 -23.29 28.39 -12.66
N ARG A 460 -22.40 28.45 -13.66
CA ARG A 460 -22.51 29.26 -14.88
C ARG A 460 -22.77 30.74 -14.62
N SER A 461 -22.20 31.27 -13.55
CA SER A 461 -22.37 32.66 -13.14
C SER A 461 -21.06 33.46 -13.14
N LYS A 462 -20.76 34.25 -12.10
CA LYS A 462 -19.72 35.29 -12.16
C LYS A 462 -18.31 34.77 -12.41
N LEU A 463 -17.97 33.60 -11.88
CA LEU A 463 -16.65 32.98 -12.05
C LEU A 463 -16.55 32.02 -13.25
N ALA A 464 -17.67 31.75 -13.94
CA ALA A 464 -17.70 30.83 -15.09
C ALA A 464 -16.73 31.18 -16.23
N PRO A 465 -16.35 32.46 -16.49
CA PRO A 465 -15.34 32.77 -17.49
C PRO A 465 -13.92 32.24 -17.19
N LEU A 466 -13.64 31.82 -15.96
CA LEU A 466 -12.31 31.36 -15.55
C LEU A 466 -12.25 29.83 -15.48
N SER A 467 -11.16 29.25 -16.01
CA SER A 467 -10.89 27.82 -15.85
C SER A 467 -10.53 27.47 -14.39
N ALA A 468 -10.66 26.19 -14.03
CA ALA A 468 -10.20 25.70 -12.72
C ALA A 468 -8.73 26.03 -12.45
N THR A 469 -7.86 25.96 -13.48
CA THR A 469 -6.43 26.24 -13.36
C THR A 469 -6.13 27.73 -13.15
N GLN A 470 -6.93 28.63 -13.73
CA GLN A 470 -6.85 30.07 -13.46
C GLN A 470 -7.29 30.41 -12.04
N LEU A 471 -8.40 29.81 -11.56
CA LEU A 471 -8.86 29.97 -10.18
C LEU A 471 -7.79 29.44 -9.19
N GLY A 472 -7.24 28.25 -9.47
CA GLY A 472 -6.16 27.67 -8.68
C GLY A 472 -4.92 28.54 -8.62
N SER A 473 -4.52 29.12 -9.74
CA SER A 473 -3.40 30.07 -9.81
C SER A 473 -3.59 31.27 -8.90
N ILE A 474 -4.77 31.89 -8.93
CA ILE A 474 -5.11 33.05 -8.11
C ILE A 474 -5.00 32.70 -6.61
N ALA A 475 -5.53 31.54 -6.21
CA ALA A 475 -5.43 31.06 -4.83
C ALA A 475 -3.98 30.74 -4.41
N ILE A 476 -3.19 30.07 -5.27
CA ILE A 476 -1.79 29.73 -4.98
C ILE A 476 -0.94 30.99 -4.80
N LYS A 477 -1.04 31.92 -5.76
CA LYS A 477 -0.27 33.17 -5.75
C LYS A 477 -0.46 33.94 -4.45
N GLU A 478 -1.71 34.06 -4.04
CA GLU A 478 -2.07 34.83 -2.84
C GLU A 478 -1.75 34.06 -1.55
N ALA A 479 -1.87 32.72 -1.54
CA ALA A 479 -1.41 31.92 -0.41
C ALA A 479 0.09 32.12 -0.17
N VAL A 480 0.89 32.05 -1.23
CA VAL A 480 2.35 32.25 -1.13
C VAL A 480 2.66 33.68 -0.68
N SER A 481 2.02 34.68 -1.27
CA SER A 481 2.14 36.08 -0.84
C SER A 481 1.87 36.27 0.66
N GLN A 482 0.75 35.74 1.16
CA GLN A 482 0.37 35.85 2.57
C GLN A 482 1.21 34.99 3.53
N SER A 483 1.94 34.00 3.01
CA SER A 483 2.85 33.20 3.84
C SER A 483 4.11 33.98 4.25
N GLY A 484 4.41 35.11 3.60
CA GLY A 484 5.66 35.84 3.82
C GLY A 484 6.90 35.13 3.28
N LEU A 485 6.72 34.08 2.47
CA LEU A 485 7.80 33.37 1.79
C LEU A 485 7.90 33.79 0.32
N ASP A 486 9.11 33.73 -0.22
CA ASP A 486 9.35 33.91 -1.65
C ASP A 486 8.76 32.76 -2.46
N ALA A 487 8.26 33.05 -3.67
CA ALA A 487 7.73 32.04 -4.58
C ALA A 487 8.73 30.93 -4.92
N GLU A 488 10.03 31.24 -4.96
CA GLU A 488 11.11 30.29 -5.21
C GLU A 488 11.35 29.32 -4.04
N SER A 489 10.81 29.62 -2.84
CA SER A 489 10.91 28.72 -1.70
C SER A 489 9.96 27.53 -1.78
N VAL A 490 8.91 27.61 -2.62
CA VAL A 490 7.94 26.52 -2.79
C VAL A 490 8.58 25.40 -3.59
N GLN A 491 8.69 24.22 -2.97
CA GLN A 491 9.42 23.11 -3.57
C GLN A 491 8.50 22.13 -4.31
N GLU A 492 7.23 22.04 -3.94
CA GLU A 492 6.27 21.13 -4.58
C GLU A 492 4.82 21.59 -4.36
N VAL A 493 3.94 21.27 -5.32
CA VAL A 493 2.51 21.66 -5.31
C VAL A 493 1.59 20.47 -5.49
N TYR A 494 0.65 20.27 -4.57
CA TYR A 494 -0.48 19.34 -4.72
C TYR A 494 -1.81 20.08 -4.80
N MET A 495 -2.55 19.91 -5.90
CA MET A 495 -3.87 20.51 -6.08
C MET A 495 -4.93 19.45 -6.37
N GLY A 496 -5.97 19.43 -5.55
CA GLY A 496 -7.16 18.63 -5.75
C GLY A 496 -8.01 19.15 -6.91
N ASN A 497 -8.40 18.28 -7.85
CA ASN A 497 -9.29 18.64 -8.97
C ASN A 497 -9.93 17.36 -9.52
N VAL A 498 -11.26 17.30 -9.51
CA VAL A 498 -12.03 16.09 -9.81
C VAL A 498 -12.33 15.98 -11.30
N CYS A 499 -13.01 16.99 -11.86
CA CYS A 499 -13.41 17.00 -13.26
C CYS A 499 -12.30 17.63 -14.09
N GLN A 500 -11.32 16.80 -14.48
CA GLN A 500 -10.08 17.27 -15.13
C GLN A 500 -10.19 17.40 -16.66
N ALA A 501 -11.26 16.88 -17.25
CA ALA A 501 -11.45 16.87 -18.70
C ALA A 501 -11.54 18.31 -19.26
N GLY A 502 -10.89 18.54 -20.40
CA GLY A 502 -10.91 19.85 -21.08
C GLY A 502 -9.97 20.90 -20.49
N LEU A 503 -9.33 20.65 -19.33
CA LEU A 503 -8.41 21.61 -18.70
C LEU A 503 -7.01 21.64 -19.34
N GLY A 504 -6.68 20.66 -20.20
CA GLY A 504 -5.33 20.48 -20.75
C GLY A 504 -4.40 19.66 -19.84
N GLN A 505 -3.13 19.55 -20.22
CA GLN A 505 -2.17 18.71 -19.53
C GLN A 505 -1.81 19.26 -18.14
N ALA A 506 -1.74 18.36 -17.15
CA ALA A 506 -1.24 18.63 -15.79
C ALA A 506 -1.88 19.88 -15.12
N PRO A 507 -3.18 19.85 -14.74
CA PRO A 507 -3.87 21.00 -14.16
C PRO A 507 -3.14 21.68 -12.99
N ALA A 508 -2.61 20.92 -12.01
CA ALA A 508 -1.86 21.48 -10.88
C ALA A 508 -0.62 22.26 -11.34
N ARG A 509 0.05 21.79 -12.39
CA ARG A 509 1.23 22.46 -12.97
C ARG A 509 0.85 23.75 -13.68
N GLN A 510 -0.28 23.78 -14.38
CA GLN A 510 -0.79 25.03 -14.96
C GLN A 510 -1.07 26.08 -13.87
N ALA A 511 -1.77 25.68 -12.80
CA ALA A 511 -2.06 26.57 -11.68
C ALA A 511 -0.78 27.11 -11.02
N ALA A 512 0.20 26.26 -10.74
CA ALA A 512 1.49 26.67 -10.16
C ALA A 512 2.26 27.66 -11.06
N LEU A 513 2.36 27.38 -12.36
CA LEU A 513 3.10 28.25 -13.29
C LEU A 513 2.38 29.58 -13.56
N PHE A 514 1.04 29.55 -13.70
CA PHE A 514 0.26 30.78 -13.81
C PHE A 514 0.31 31.64 -12.54
N ALA A 515 0.53 31.01 -11.37
CA ALA A 515 0.72 31.72 -10.11
C ALA A 515 2.09 32.42 -10.01
N GLY A 516 3.00 32.13 -10.95
CA GLY A 516 4.35 32.68 -10.97
C GLY A 516 5.36 31.87 -10.14
N LEU A 517 5.06 30.61 -9.80
CA LEU A 517 6.03 29.74 -9.13
C LEU A 517 7.14 29.30 -10.08
N SER A 518 8.26 28.87 -9.50
CA SER A 518 9.44 28.45 -10.25
C SER A 518 9.12 27.29 -11.20
N LYS A 519 9.76 27.31 -12.38
CA LYS A 519 9.64 26.20 -13.35
C LYS A 519 10.23 24.90 -12.80
N SER A 520 11.08 24.94 -11.79
CA SER A 520 11.61 23.74 -11.12
C SER A 520 10.58 23.03 -10.24
N THR A 521 9.47 23.69 -9.85
CA THR A 521 8.51 23.19 -8.85
C THR A 521 7.71 21.96 -9.34
N PRO A 522 7.96 20.73 -8.88
CA PRO A 522 7.10 19.58 -9.17
C PRO A 522 5.64 19.83 -8.79
N CYS A 523 4.72 19.28 -9.56
CA CYS A 523 3.28 19.43 -9.32
C CYS A 523 2.53 18.12 -9.56
N THR A 524 1.58 17.81 -8.68
CA THR A 524 0.68 16.65 -8.83
C THR A 524 -0.77 17.07 -8.67
N THR A 525 -1.61 16.66 -9.62
CA THR A 525 -3.07 16.81 -9.51
C THR A 525 -3.64 15.60 -8.78
N VAL A 526 -4.40 15.82 -7.71
CA VAL A 526 -4.96 14.76 -6.87
C VAL A 526 -6.47 14.64 -7.13
N ASN A 527 -6.97 13.41 -7.29
CA ASN A 527 -8.40 13.14 -7.34
C ASN A 527 -8.79 12.09 -6.30
N LYS A 528 -9.55 12.53 -5.30
CA LYS A 528 -10.31 11.73 -4.33
C LYS A 528 -11.74 12.26 -4.22
N VAL A 529 -12.35 12.59 -5.36
CA VAL A 529 -13.69 13.22 -5.47
C VAL A 529 -13.75 14.47 -4.55
N CYS A 530 -14.80 14.68 -3.77
CA CYS A 530 -14.94 15.88 -2.93
C CYS A 530 -13.82 16.01 -1.88
N ALA A 531 -13.15 14.91 -1.52
CA ALA A 531 -12.03 14.92 -0.58
C ALA A 531 -10.69 15.34 -1.21
N SER A 532 -10.62 15.63 -2.51
CA SER A 532 -9.38 15.91 -3.25
C SER A 532 -8.55 17.05 -2.63
N GLY A 533 -9.19 18.17 -2.28
CA GLY A 533 -8.51 19.31 -1.69
C GLY A 533 -7.89 18.97 -0.33
N MET A 534 -8.61 18.22 0.50
CA MET A 534 -8.11 17.77 1.81
C MET A 534 -7.00 16.73 1.65
N LYS A 535 -7.16 15.78 0.73
CA LYS A 535 -6.16 14.75 0.47
C LYS A 535 -4.85 15.34 -0.04
N SER A 536 -4.92 16.44 -0.82
CA SER A 536 -3.73 17.18 -1.25
C SER A 536 -2.95 17.75 -0.05
N VAL A 537 -3.66 18.33 0.93
CA VAL A 537 -3.06 18.81 2.20
C VAL A 537 -2.44 17.66 2.99
N MET A 538 -3.12 16.51 3.08
CA MET A 538 -2.59 15.32 3.78
C MET A 538 -1.31 14.79 3.12
N LEU A 539 -1.29 14.68 1.79
CA LEU A 539 -0.13 14.20 1.03
C LEU A 539 1.06 15.15 1.18
N ALA A 540 0.83 16.46 1.15
CA ALA A 540 1.89 17.44 1.34
C ALA A 540 2.42 17.42 2.80
N ALA A 541 1.54 17.28 3.79
CA ALA A 541 1.95 17.08 5.18
C ALA A 541 2.77 15.79 5.36
N GLN A 542 2.43 14.70 4.67
CA GLN A 542 3.22 13.46 4.68
C GLN A 542 4.62 13.67 4.10
N ASN A 543 4.71 14.35 2.96
CA ASN A 543 5.97 14.64 2.27
C ASN A 543 6.90 15.52 3.14
N ILE A 544 6.35 16.54 3.80
CA ILE A 544 7.10 17.36 4.78
C ILE A 544 7.52 16.55 6.02
N LYS A 545 6.63 15.70 6.57
CA LYS A 545 6.97 14.82 7.70
C LYS A 545 8.09 13.83 7.37
N CYS A 546 8.12 13.33 6.13
CA CYS A 546 9.18 12.46 5.64
C CYS A 546 10.53 13.18 5.47
N GLY A 547 10.52 14.52 5.44
CA GLY A 547 11.71 15.34 5.21
C GLY A 547 12.11 15.46 3.73
N ASP A 548 11.23 15.03 2.81
CA ASP A 548 11.47 15.09 1.38
C ASP A 548 11.33 16.53 0.84
N GLN A 549 10.42 17.31 1.43
CA GLN A 549 10.28 18.75 1.21
C GLN A 549 10.15 19.52 2.53
N ASP A 550 10.51 20.80 2.49
CA ASP A 550 10.43 21.73 3.62
C ASP A 550 9.26 22.73 3.49
N VAL A 551 8.94 23.15 2.27
CA VAL A 551 7.86 24.11 1.96
C VAL A 551 7.08 23.62 0.74
N MET A 552 5.77 23.46 0.90
CA MET A 552 4.87 23.01 -0.16
C MET A 552 3.60 23.85 -0.21
N VAL A 553 3.00 23.95 -1.39
CA VAL A 553 1.63 24.44 -1.52
C VAL A 553 0.68 23.26 -1.69
N ALA A 554 -0.40 23.25 -0.93
CA ALA A 554 -1.44 22.26 -1.05
C ALA A 554 -2.81 22.93 -1.15
N GLY A 555 -3.73 22.37 -1.94
CA GLY A 555 -5.04 22.96 -2.08
C GLY A 555 -5.99 22.18 -2.96
N GLY A 556 -6.98 22.87 -3.49
CA GLY A 556 -7.91 22.31 -4.47
C GLY A 556 -8.61 23.38 -5.28
N MET A 557 -9.03 23.01 -6.49
CA MET A 557 -9.67 23.88 -7.47
C MET A 557 -10.69 23.08 -8.26
N GLU A 558 -11.79 23.73 -8.62
CA GLU A 558 -12.79 23.16 -9.51
C GLU A 558 -13.48 24.30 -10.26
N SER A 559 -13.79 24.06 -11.54
CA SER A 559 -14.74 24.89 -12.26
C SER A 559 -15.77 23.98 -12.90
N MET A 560 -16.85 23.75 -12.16
CA MET A 560 -17.96 22.92 -12.64
C MET A 560 -18.61 23.56 -13.86
N SER A 561 -18.63 24.89 -13.96
CA SER A 561 -19.16 25.63 -15.11
C SER A 561 -18.47 25.32 -16.45
N ASN A 562 -17.22 24.87 -16.40
CA ASN A 562 -16.39 24.61 -17.58
C ASN A 562 -16.19 23.12 -17.86
N VAL A 563 -16.83 22.22 -17.10
CA VAL A 563 -16.75 20.77 -17.36
C VAL A 563 -17.44 20.46 -18.69
N PRO A 564 -16.75 19.80 -19.64
CA PRO A 564 -17.32 19.59 -20.97
C PRO A 564 -18.25 18.36 -21.00
N TYR A 565 -19.00 18.26 -22.09
CA TYR A 565 -19.66 17.03 -22.48
C TYR A 565 -18.67 16.08 -23.17
N TYR A 566 -18.89 14.77 -23.04
CA TYR A 566 -18.05 13.73 -23.61
C TYR A 566 -18.74 13.02 -24.78
N MET A 567 -17.92 12.65 -25.76
CA MET A 567 -18.26 11.68 -26.80
C MET A 567 -17.22 10.56 -26.77
N LYS A 568 -17.66 9.30 -26.76
CA LYS A 568 -16.75 8.16 -26.75
C LYS A 568 -15.96 8.11 -28.06
N ARG A 569 -14.68 7.77 -27.97
CA ARG A 569 -13.84 7.50 -29.14
C ARG A 569 -14.28 6.20 -29.81
N GLY A 570 -14.36 6.19 -31.13
CA GLY A 570 -14.71 5.02 -31.93
C GLY A 570 -15.73 5.37 -33.02
N GLU A 571 -16.36 4.35 -33.57
CA GLU A 571 -17.44 4.51 -34.54
C GLU A 571 -18.70 5.02 -33.84
N SER A 572 -19.33 6.04 -34.42
CA SER A 572 -20.65 6.50 -33.97
C SER A 572 -21.70 5.44 -34.31
N PRO A 573 -22.41 4.87 -33.32
CA PRO A 573 -23.41 3.85 -33.58
C PRO A 573 -24.54 4.38 -34.48
N TYR A 574 -25.00 3.54 -35.41
CA TYR A 574 -26.21 3.80 -36.19
C TYR A 574 -27.39 4.01 -35.25
N GLY A 575 -28.17 5.08 -35.45
CA GLY A 575 -29.27 5.48 -34.56
C GLY A 575 -28.95 6.66 -33.62
N GLY A 576 -27.69 7.09 -33.54
CA GLY A 576 -27.30 8.34 -32.88
C GLY A 576 -26.37 8.18 -31.68
N VAL A 577 -25.83 9.30 -31.20
CA VAL A 577 -24.89 9.37 -30.07
C VAL A 577 -25.46 10.29 -29.00
N THR A 578 -25.34 9.86 -27.74
CA THR A 578 -25.59 10.72 -26.58
C THR A 578 -24.28 11.38 -26.16
N LEU A 579 -24.25 12.71 -26.10
CA LEU A 579 -23.20 13.46 -25.43
C LEU A 579 -23.41 13.36 -23.92
N VAL A 580 -22.39 12.90 -23.20
CA VAL A 580 -22.48 12.61 -21.76
C VAL A 580 -22.00 13.83 -20.96
N ASP A 581 -22.79 14.33 -20.02
CA ASP A 581 -22.38 15.42 -19.14
C ASP A 581 -21.27 14.96 -18.18
N GLY A 582 -20.10 15.62 -18.23
CA GLY A 582 -18.95 15.24 -17.42
C GLY A 582 -19.14 15.46 -15.92
N ILE A 583 -19.97 16.43 -15.51
CA ILE A 583 -20.26 16.68 -14.09
C ILE A 583 -21.01 15.48 -13.52
N VAL A 584 -22.08 15.07 -14.22
CA VAL A 584 -22.90 13.94 -13.82
C VAL A 584 -22.06 12.66 -13.86
N PHE A 585 -21.31 12.44 -14.93
CA PHE A 585 -20.61 11.18 -15.18
C PHE A 585 -19.42 10.96 -14.26
N ASP A 586 -18.47 11.91 -14.17
CA ASP A 586 -17.24 11.74 -13.39
C ASP A 586 -17.36 12.24 -11.95
N GLY A 587 -18.26 13.19 -11.69
CA GLY A 587 -18.40 13.83 -10.39
C GLY A 587 -19.50 13.23 -9.52
N LEU A 588 -20.69 13.03 -10.07
CA LEU A 588 -21.92 12.90 -9.27
C LEU A 588 -22.69 11.58 -9.44
N THR A 589 -22.22 10.64 -10.26
CA THR A 589 -22.86 9.33 -10.45
C THR A 589 -22.09 8.24 -9.72
N ASP A 590 -22.78 7.47 -8.88
CA ASP A 590 -22.18 6.31 -8.25
C ASP A 590 -21.96 5.22 -9.29
N VAL A 591 -20.70 4.76 -9.42
CA VAL A 591 -20.33 3.79 -10.45
C VAL A 591 -21.00 2.44 -10.21
N TYR A 592 -21.30 2.07 -8.98
CA TYR A 592 -21.79 0.74 -8.63
C TYR A 592 -23.31 0.65 -8.70
N ASN A 593 -24.00 1.63 -8.14
CA ASN A 593 -25.46 1.69 -8.07
C ASN A 593 -26.10 2.45 -9.25
N LYS A 594 -25.30 3.14 -10.07
CA LYS A 594 -25.74 3.82 -11.31
C LYS A 594 -26.82 4.89 -11.09
N PHE A 595 -26.75 5.61 -9.99
CA PHE A 595 -27.61 6.76 -9.71
C PHE A 595 -26.82 7.94 -9.13
N HIS A 596 -27.49 9.07 -8.96
CA HIS A 596 -26.89 10.30 -8.46
C HIS A 596 -26.51 10.22 -6.98
N MET A 597 -25.46 10.95 -6.54
CA MET A 597 -25.06 11.03 -5.12
C MET A 597 -26.21 11.40 -4.16
N GLY A 598 -27.20 12.16 -4.65
CA GLY A 598 -28.41 12.50 -3.89
C GLY A 598 -29.23 11.29 -3.47
N ASN A 599 -29.28 10.23 -4.28
CA ASN A 599 -29.93 8.97 -3.93
C ASN A 599 -29.20 8.22 -2.81
N CYS A 600 -27.87 8.34 -2.70
CA CYS A 600 -27.13 7.86 -1.52
C CYS A 600 -27.56 8.62 -0.25
N GLY A 601 -27.77 9.93 -0.38
CA GLY A 601 -28.32 10.79 0.66
C GLY A 601 -29.70 10.31 1.13
N GLU A 602 -30.61 10.03 0.20
CA GLU A 602 -31.94 9.47 0.50
C GLU A 602 -31.86 8.12 1.20
N ASN A 603 -30.96 7.23 0.75
CA ASN A 603 -30.74 5.94 1.42
C ASN A 603 -30.29 6.13 2.89
N THR A 604 -29.38 7.07 3.15
CA THR A 604 -28.94 7.37 4.52
C THR A 604 -30.06 8.01 5.34
N ALA A 605 -30.82 8.95 4.75
CA ALA A 605 -31.97 9.59 5.39
C ALA A 605 -32.97 8.53 5.87
N LYS A 606 -33.28 7.56 5.01
CA LYS A 606 -34.14 6.43 5.34
C LYS A 606 -33.55 5.54 6.44
N LYS A 607 -32.29 5.11 6.32
CA LYS A 607 -31.65 4.21 7.30
C LYS A 607 -31.57 4.82 8.71
N LEU A 608 -31.35 6.13 8.79
CA LEU A 608 -31.18 6.84 10.06
C LEU A 608 -32.45 7.59 10.51
N ASN A 609 -33.57 7.45 9.80
CA ASN A 609 -34.82 8.17 10.06
C ASN A 609 -34.61 9.69 10.19
N ILE A 610 -33.88 10.29 9.24
CA ILE A 610 -33.67 11.74 9.15
C ILE A 610 -34.73 12.30 8.21
N SER A 611 -35.67 13.05 8.77
CA SER A 611 -36.82 13.58 8.05
C SER A 611 -36.46 14.71 7.08
N ARG A 612 -37.39 15.00 6.17
CA ARG A 612 -37.33 16.18 5.29
C ARG A 612 -37.26 17.49 6.10
N GLN A 613 -38.03 17.58 7.18
CA GLN A 613 -38.13 18.77 8.03
C GLN A 613 -36.80 19.07 8.72
N GLU A 614 -36.12 18.04 9.25
CA GLU A 614 -34.79 18.19 9.85
C GLU A 614 -33.76 18.68 8.83
N GLN A 615 -33.77 18.11 7.61
CA GLN A 615 -32.86 18.52 6.55
C GLN A 615 -33.10 19.95 6.09
N ASP A 616 -34.36 20.38 5.98
CA ASP A 616 -34.71 21.74 5.62
C ASP A 616 -34.33 22.73 6.71
N GLN A 617 -34.60 22.41 7.97
CA GLN A 617 -34.20 23.23 9.10
C GLN A 617 -32.69 23.43 9.15
N TYR A 618 -31.92 22.36 8.95
CA TYR A 618 -30.46 22.45 8.85
C TYR A 618 -30.02 23.32 7.67
N GLY A 619 -30.62 23.14 6.49
CA GLY A 619 -30.30 23.93 5.30
C GLY A 619 -30.55 25.42 5.51
N ILE A 620 -31.73 25.78 6.03
CA ILE A 620 -32.09 27.17 6.38
C ILE A 620 -31.08 27.77 7.37
N GLU A 621 -30.68 27.00 8.38
CA GLU A 621 -29.71 27.44 9.37
C GLU A 621 -28.31 27.65 8.75
N SER A 622 -27.88 26.78 7.83
CA SER A 622 -26.61 26.96 7.10
C SER A 622 -26.61 28.29 6.31
N TYR A 623 -27.69 28.61 5.59
CA TYR A 623 -27.85 29.90 4.90
C TYR A 623 -27.82 31.10 5.85
N LYS A 624 -28.50 31.02 7.00
CA LYS A 624 -28.50 32.10 8.01
C LYS A 624 -27.11 32.30 8.60
N ARG A 625 -26.39 31.22 8.94
CA ARG A 625 -25.03 31.26 9.46
C ARG A 625 -24.04 31.86 8.45
N ALA A 626 -24.12 31.44 7.19
CA ALA A 626 -23.31 32.00 6.11
C ALA A 626 -23.56 33.51 5.93
N ALA A 627 -24.83 33.92 5.84
CA ALA A 627 -25.20 35.32 5.70
C ALA A 627 -24.70 36.18 6.88
N LYS A 628 -24.83 35.66 8.10
CA LYS A 628 -24.31 36.32 9.31
C LYS A 628 -22.79 36.42 9.29
N ALA A 629 -22.08 35.32 9.00
CA ALA A 629 -20.62 35.31 8.98
C ALA A 629 -20.04 36.25 7.92
N ILE A 630 -20.68 36.37 6.75
CA ILE A 630 -20.29 37.32 5.71
C ILE A 630 -20.54 38.76 6.18
N LYS A 631 -21.72 39.05 6.75
CA LYS A 631 -22.05 40.37 7.30
C LYS A 631 -21.07 40.79 8.41
N ASP A 632 -20.68 39.86 9.27
CA ASP A 632 -19.75 40.09 10.38
C ASP A 632 -18.28 40.13 9.92
N GLY A 633 -18.01 39.88 8.63
CA GLY A 633 -16.66 39.96 8.05
C GLY A 633 -15.74 38.78 8.39
N VAL A 634 -16.29 37.63 8.82
CA VAL A 634 -15.54 36.42 9.20
C VAL A 634 -14.64 35.91 8.07
N PHE A 635 -15.03 36.15 6.81
CA PHE A 635 -14.30 35.66 5.64
C PHE A 635 -13.27 36.65 5.07
N LYS A 636 -13.14 37.86 5.63
CA LYS A 636 -12.29 38.94 5.06
C LYS A 636 -10.81 38.56 4.92
N THR A 637 -10.28 37.72 5.82
CA THR A 637 -8.87 37.30 5.82
C THR A 637 -8.59 36.07 4.96
N GLN A 638 -9.63 35.41 4.44
CA GLN A 638 -9.49 34.17 3.67
C GLN A 638 -10.02 34.27 2.24
N ILE A 639 -10.99 35.15 1.95
CA ILE A 639 -11.45 35.40 0.58
C ILE A 639 -10.58 36.46 -0.07
N ILE A 640 -10.05 36.11 -1.25
CA ILE A 640 -9.21 36.99 -2.03
C ILE A 640 -9.98 37.52 -3.26
N PRO A 641 -9.82 38.80 -3.63
CA PRO A 641 -10.49 39.37 -4.81
C PRO A 641 -10.10 38.68 -6.11
N VAL A 642 -11.08 38.37 -6.95
CA VAL A 642 -10.87 37.83 -8.30
C VAL A 642 -11.28 38.88 -9.33
N SER A 643 -10.31 39.39 -10.10
CA SER A 643 -10.55 40.35 -11.18
C SER A 643 -10.80 39.63 -12.50
N ILE A 644 -11.94 39.90 -13.16
CA ILE A 644 -12.30 39.33 -14.45
C ILE A 644 -12.34 40.45 -15.50
N PRO A 645 -11.39 40.46 -16.46
CA PRO A 645 -11.35 41.45 -17.53
C PRO A 645 -12.68 41.54 -18.28
N GLN A 646 -13.18 42.76 -18.44
CA GLN A 646 -14.39 43.03 -19.20
C GLN A 646 -14.06 43.51 -20.63
N LYS A 647 -15.09 43.65 -21.48
CA LYS A 647 -14.92 44.22 -22.82
C LYS A 647 -14.23 45.59 -22.76
N LYS A 648 -13.40 45.89 -23.77
CA LYS A 648 -12.61 47.13 -23.87
C LYS A 648 -13.45 48.36 -23.50
N GLY A 649 -12.97 49.12 -22.51
CA GLY A 649 -13.62 50.34 -22.01
C GLY A 649 -14.48 50.17 -20.76
N LYS A 650 -14.74 48.94 -20.30
CA LYS A 650 -15.38 48.68 -18.99
C LYS A 650 -14.33 48.28 -17.95
N PRO A 651 -14.47 48.70 -16.68
CA PRO A 651 -13.59 48.23 -15.61
C PRO A 651 -13.77 46.72 -15.39
N ASP A 652 -12.74 46.09 -14.84
CA ASP A 652 -12.79 44.68 -14.48
C ASP A 652 -13.93 44.40 -13.49
N LEU A 653 -14.56 43.24 -13.64
CA LEU A 653 -15.50 42.74 -12.66
C LEU A 653 -14.70 42.12 -11.51
N VAL A 654 -14.74 42.76 -10.33
CA VAL A 654 -14.05 42.27 -9.13
C VAL A 654 -15.03 41.50 -8.25
N ILE A 655 -14.75 40.23 -8.03
CA ILE A 655 -15.53 39.34 -7.17
C ILE A 655 -14.83 39.19 -5.82
N THR A 656 -15.48 39.60 -4.74
CA THR A 656 -14.91 39.65 -3.38
C THR A 656 -15.71 38.87 -2.33
N GLU A 657 -16.81 38.23 -2.73
CA GLU A 657 -17.75 37.60 -1.81
C GLU A 657 -18.39 36.37 -2.47
N ASP A 658 -18.67 35.34 -1.67
CA ASP A 658 -19.36 34.13 -2.11
C ASP A 658 -20.75 34.46 -2.66
N GLU A 659 -21.15 33.79 -3.73
CA GLU A 659 -22.38 34.13 -4.47
C GLU A 659 -23.62 33.40 -3.95
N GLU A 660 -23.45 32.14 -3.55
CA GLU A 660 -24.56 31.18 -3.40
C GLU A 660 -25.49 31.51 -2.23
N TYR A 661 -24.96 32.06 -1.14
CA TYR A 661 -25.73 32.25 0.10
C TYR A 661 -26.88 33.26 -0.05
N LYS A 662 -26.85 34.09 -1.10
CA LYS A 662 -27.92 35.05 -1.44
C LYS A 662 -29.02 34.42 -2.29
N ARG A 663 -28.80 33.24 -2.87
CA ARG A 663 -29.70 32.57 -3.79
C ARG A 663 -30.67 31.66 -3.05
N VAL A 664 -31.36 32.22 -2.07
CA VAL A 664 -32.31 31.49 -1.22
C VAL A 664 -33.63 32.25 -1.09
N ASP A 665 -34.72 31.51 -1.16
CA ASP A 665 -36.07 31.98 -0.86
C ASP A 665 -36.60 31.14 0.30
N PHE A 666 -36.56 31.71 1.51
CA PHE A 666 -36.93 30.99 2.74
C PHE A 666 -38.42 30.59 2.75
N ASP A 667 -39.30 31.34 2.09
CA ASP A 667 -40.74 31.05 2.03
C ASP A 667 -41.07 29.87 1.09
N LYS A 668 -40.17 29.60 0.14
CA LYS A 668 -40.27 28.47 -0.79
C LYS A 668 -39.44 27.25 -0.36
N PHE A 669 -38.48 27.42 0.55
CA PHE A 669 -37.51 26.39 0.93
C PHE A 669 -38.18 25.05 1.31
N THR A 670 -39.19 25.10 2.19
CA THR A 670 -39.93 23.92 2.66
C THR A 670 -40.93 23.35 1.64
N LYS A 671 -41.17 24.08 0.55
CA LYS A 671 -42.10 23.71 -0.53
C LYS A 671 -41.39 23.12 -1.74
N LEU A 672 -40.04 23.09 -1.75
CA LEU A 672 -39.27 22.52 -2.84
C LEU A 672 -39.57 21.03 -3.02
N ALA A 673 -39.65 20.61 -4.28
CA ALA A 673 -39.79 19.21 -4.65
C ALA A 673 -38.49 18.44 -4.38
N THR A 674 -38.63 17.14 -4.11
CA THR A 674 -37.49 16.23 -3.97
C THR A 674 -36.97 15.85 -5.34
N VAL A 675 -35.67 16.09 -5.58
CA VAL A 675 -35.11 16.07 -6.94
C VAL A 675 -34.46 14.75 -7.33
N PHE A 676 -34.12 13.92 -6.34
CA PHE A 676 -33.43 12.64 -6.56
C PHE A 676 -34.34 11.41 -6.42
N GLN A 677 -35.41 11.54 -5.64
CA GLN A 677 -36.39 10.48 -5.40
C GLN A 677 -37.80 11.06 -5.35
N ARG A 678 -38.70 10.52 -6.18
CA ARG A 678 -40.10 11.01 -6.30
C ARG A 678 -40.95 10.61 -5.10
N GLU A 679 -40.94 9.32 -4.74
CA GLU A 679 -41.75 8.80 -3.65
C GLU A 679 -40.94 8.71 -2.36
N GLY A 680 -41.41 9.35 -1.30
CA GLY A 680 -40.75 9.33 0.02
C GLY A 680 -39.35 9.94 0.03
N GLY A 681 -39.04 10.83 -0.94
CA GLY A 681 -37.79 11.58 -0.95
C GLY A 681 -37.76 12.66 0.14
N THR A 682 -36.55 13.10 0.47
CA THR A 682 -36.26 14.11 1.50
C THR A 682 -35.25 15.15 1.03
N VAL A 683 -34.43 14.83 0.03
CA VAL A 683 -33.37 15.72 -0.48
C VAL A 683 -33.92 16.62 -1.59
N THR A 684 -33.70 17.92 -1.45
CA THR A 684 -34.14 18.98 -2.37
C THR A 684 -32.97 19.84 -2.84
N ALA A 685 -33.21 20.72 -3.80
CA ALA A 685 -32.22 21.71 -4.21
C ALA A 685 -31.85 22.69 -3.08
N GLY A 686 -32.72 22.92 -2.09
CA GLY A 686 -32.42 23.83 -0.98
C GLY A 686 -31.54 23.20 0.10
N ASN A 687 -31.72 21.91 0.37
CA ASN A 687 -30.99 21.18 1.43
C ASN A 687 -29.84 20.30 0.90
N ALA A 688 -29.48 20.47 -0.37
CA ALA A 688 -28.32 19.87 -1.02
C ALA A 688 -27.28 20.96 -1.34
N SER A 689 -26.00 20.59 -1.47
CA SER A 689 -25.02 21.52 -2.02
C SER A 689 -25.28 21.80 -3.50
N SER A 690 -25.02 23.03 -3.95
CA SER A 690 -25.09 23.41 -5.36
C SER A 690 -23.80 23.05 -6.13
N LEU A 691 -23.83 23.25 -7.46
CA LEU A 691 -22.66 23.15 -8.34
C LEU A 691 -21.97 24.51 -8.40
N ASN A 692 -20.64 24.56 -8.31
CA ASN A 692 -19.94 25.83 -8.12
C ASN A 692 -18.53 25.85 -8.71
N ASP A 693 -17.98 27.06 -8.81
CA ASP A 693 -16.61 27.31 -9.22
C ASP A 693 -15.80 27.94 -8.07
N GLY A 694 -14.53 27.55 -7.94
CA GLY A 694 -13.58 28.25 -7.08
C GLY A 694 -12.32 27.43 -6.77
N ALA A 695 -11.39 28.05 -6.05
CA ALA A 695 -10.18 27.40 -5.57
C ALA A 695 -9.78 27.85 -4.15
N SER A 696 -9.01 27.01 -3.47
CA SER A 696 -8.39 27.28 -2.17
C SER A 696 -7.00 26.68 -2.14
N ALA A 697 -6.06 27.38 -1.52
CA ALA A 697 -4.69 26.94 -1.36
C ALA A 697 -4.14 27.36 0.01
N MET A 698 -3.22 26.56 0.53
CA MET A 698 -2.49 26.83 1.76
C MET A 698 -1.01 26.52 1.59
N VAL A 699 -0.17 27.30 2.28
CA VAL A 699 1.27 27.05 2.34
C VAL A 699 1.55 26.23 3.59
N LEU A 700 2.15 25.06 3.39
CA LEU A 700 2.59 24.15 4.44
C LEU A 700 4.12 24.21 4.53
N ALA A 701 4.63 24.20 5.75
CA ALA A 701 6.06 24.16 5.99
C ALA A 701 6.41 23.22 7.14
N SER A 702 7.65 22.73 7.16
CA SER A 702 8.21 22.19 8.39
C SER A 702 8.34 23.30 9.42
N GLU A 703 8.13 23.01 10.70
CA GLU A 703 8.26 24.00 11.77
C GLU A 703 9.65 24.67 11.75
N SER A 704 10.68 23.89 11.40
CA SER A 704 12.03 24.42 11.25
C SER A 704 12.21 25.36 10.05
N ALA A 705 11.50 25.13 8.93
CA ALA A 705 11.52 26.03 7.78
C ALA A 705 10.80 27.33 8.13
N ALA A 706 9.66 27.25 8.83
CA ALA A 706 8.96 28.42 9.35
C ALA A 706 9.85 29.27 10.27
N LYS A 707 10.58 28.62 11.20
CA LYS A 707 11.55 29.26 12.09
C LYS A 707 12.71 29.92 11.32
N ARG A 708 13.30 29.23 10.33
CA ARG A 708 14.40 29.78 9.50
C ARG A 708 13.97 31.01 8.72
N SER A 709 12.74 31.04 8.24
CA SER A 709 12.18 32.16 7.48
C SER A 709 11.54 33.23 8.36
N SER A 710 11.59 33.10 9.69
CA SER A 710 10.96 34.04 10.64
C SER A 710 9.47 34.29 10.39
N VAL A 711 8.76 33.29 9.85
CA VAL A 711 7.31 33.38 9.58
C VAL A 711 6.54 32.77 10.75
N LYS A 712 5.55 33.50 11.25
CA LYS A 712 4.65 33.01 12.29
C LYS A 712 3.60 32.06 11.69
N PRO A 713 3.51 30.79 12.13
CA PRO A 713 2.48 29.90 11.63
C PRO A 713 1.07 30.25 12.12
N LEU A 714 0.05 29.93 11.31
CA LEU A 714 -1.36 30.07 11.66
C LEU A 714 -1.88 28.91 12.50
N ALA A 715 -1.46 27.69 12.18
CA ALA A 715 -1.93 26.47 12.80
C ALA A 715 -0.91 25.33 12.58
N ARG A 716 -0.99 24.28 13.40
CA ARG A 716 -0.27 23.02 13.19
C ARG A 716 -1.21 21.91 12.70
N ILE A 717 -0.72 21.04 11.83
CA ILE A 717 -1.41 19.80 11.45
C ILE A 717 -1.03 18.71 12.45
N VAL A 718 -1.93 18.47 13.40
CA VAL A 718 -1.74 17.45 14.44
C VAL A 718 -1.86 16.06 13.82
N GLY A 719 -2.88 15.85 13.00
CA GLY A 719 -3.19 14.53 12.49
C GLY A 719 -4.16 14.53 11.31
N TYR A 720 -4.22 13.39 10.64
CA TYR A 720 -5.16 13.13 9.56
C TYR A 720 -5.46 11.64 9.46
N TYR A 721 -6.62 11.31 8.88
CA TYR A 721 -7.11 9.94 8.72
C TYR A 721 -8.03 9.84 7.49
N ASP A 722 -7.93 8.72 6.75
CA ASP A 722 -8.85 8.36 5.68
C ASP A 722 -9.66 7.13 6.11
N ALA A 723 -10.94 7.10 5.77
CA ALA A 723 -11.78 5.91 5.93
C ALA A 723 -12.63 5.69 4.68
N ALA A 724 -13.16 4.48 4.53
CA ALA A 724 -14.11 4.15 3.48
C ALA A 724 -15.17 3.18 4.02
N THR A 725 -16.32 3.15 3.37
CA THR A 725 -17.44 2.24 3.63
C THR A 725 -18.07 1.89 2.28
N ASP A 726 -19.19 1.15 2.29
CA ASP A 726 -19.98 0.87 1.09
C ASP A 726 -20.26 2.18 0.31
N PRO A 727 -20.04 2.23 -1.02
CA PRO A 727 -20.25 3.43 -1.83
C PRO A 727 -21.60 4.14 -1.63
N ILE A 728 -22.70 3.40 -1.44
CA ILE A 728 -24.03 3.99 -1.18
C ILE A 728 -24.12 4.69 0.19
N ASP A 729 -23.27 4.29 1.13
CA ASP A 729 -23.22 4.77 2.51
C ASP A 729 -22.11 5.83 2.70
N PHE A 730 -21.63 6.46 1.62
CA PHE A 730 -20.66 7.56 1.74
C PHE A 730 -21.07 8.68 2.71
N PRO A 731 -22.37 9.03 2.92
CA PRO A 731 -22.75 10.07 3.89
C PRO A 731 -22.28 9.79 5.33
N ILE A 732 -22.10 8.52 5.70
CA ILE A 732 -21.61 8.12 7.02
C ILE A 732 -20.11 7.82 7.05
N ALA A 733 -19.41 7.85 5.90
CA ALA A 733 -17.96 7.67 5.84
C ALA A 733 -17.17 8.63 6.76
N PRO A 734 -17.55 9.92 6.90
CA PRO A 734 -16.87 10.85 7.81
C PRO A 734 -16.92 10.42 9.29
N VAL A 735 -17.93 9.65 9.71
CA VAL A 735 -18.03 9.08 11.07
C VAL A 735 -16.82 8.19 11.36
N PHE A 736 -16.48 7.31 10.42
CA PHE A 736 -15.36 6.37 10.56
C PHE A 736 -14.03 7.10 10.49
N ALA A 737 -13.91 8.12 9.62
CA ALA A 737 -12.70 8.92 9.50
C ALA A 737 -12.43 9.73 10.78
N ILE A 738 -13.46 10.37 11.34
CA ILE A 738 -13.37 11.10 12.62
C ILE A 738 -13.03 10.15 13.77
N ARG A 739 -13.72 9.01 13.91
CA ARG A 739 -13.42 8.01 14.96
C ARG A 739 -11.98 7.50 14.86
N GLY A 740 -11.52 7.20 13.65
CA GLY A 740 -10.14 6.78 13.40
C GLY A 740 -9.12 7.87 13.77
N LEU A 741 -9.41 9.12 13.41
CA LEU A 741 -8.59 10.28 13.73
C LEU A 741 -8.46 10.50 15.24
N ILE A 742 -9.59 10.66 15.95
CA ILE A 742 -9.57 10.94 17.39
C ILE A 742 -8.93 9.80 18.18
N LYS A 743 -9.19 8.54 17.80
CA LYS A 743 -8.56 7.36 18.41
C LYS A 743 -7.05 7.35 18.18
N LYS A 744 -6.60 7.64 16.96
CA LYS A 744 -5.17 7.60 16.58
C LYS A 744 -4.35 8.66 17.31
N TYR A 745 -4.91 9.83 17.54
CA TYR A 745 -4.19 10.96 18.15
C TYR A 745 -4.58 11.22 19.61
N GLY A 746 -5.37 10.33 20.23
CA GLY A 746 -5.72 10.40 21.65
C GLY A 746 -6.54 11.62 22.06
N ILE A 747 -7.28 12.22 21.13
CA ILE A 747 -8.13 13.40 21.37
C ILE A 747 -9.55 12.94 21.70
N LYS A 748 -10.24 13.61 22.63
CA LYS A 748 -11.66 13.35 22.88
C LYS A 748 -12.53 14.28 22.03
N LYS A 749 -13.76 13.87 21.71
CA LYS A 749 -14.68 14.71 20.91
C LYS A 749 -15.01 16.03 21.62
N GLU A 750 -14.95 16.04 22.95
CA GLU A 750 -15.21 17.20 23.80
C GLU A 750 -14.10 18.25 23.71
N ASP A 751 -12.86 17.83 23.40
CA ASP A 751 -11.69 18.72 23.26
C ASP A 751 -11.71 19.52 21.95
N VAL A 752 -12.57 19.14 21.00
CA VAL A 752 -12.69 19.81 19.71
C VAL A 752 -13.61 21.02 19.86
N ALA A 753 -13.05 22.21 19.64
CA ALA A 753 -13.76 23.48 19.74
C ALA A 753 -14.69 23.71 18.54
N MET A 754 -14.25 23.31 17.35
CA MET A 754 -14.99 23.53 16.10
C MET A 754 -14.88 22.34 15.15
N TRP A 755 -16.01 21.99 14.54
CA TRP A 755 -16.12 20.94 13.56
C TRP A 755 -16.54 21.54 12.21
N GLU A 756 -15.77 21.25 11.18
CA GLU A 756 -16.17 21.50 9.80
C GLU A 756 -16.50 20.16 9.13
N ILE A 757 -17.78 19.80 9.08
CA ILE A 757 -18.24 18.59 8.40
C ILE A 757 -18.87 19.03 7.08
N ASN A 758 -18.21 18.74 5.96
CA ASN A 758 -18.63 19.27 4.67
C ASN A 758 -20.08 18.90 4.33
N GLU A 759 -20.86 19.93 4.02
CA GLU A 759 -22.30 19.82 3.77
C GLU A 759 -22.60 19.41 2.32
N ALA A 760 -22.16 18.22 1.89
CA ALA A 760 -22.55 17.73 0.55
C ALA A 760 -24.08 17.66 0.42
N PHE A 761 -24.76 17.26 1.51
CA PHE A 761 -26.19 17.39 1.72
C PHE A 761 -26.44 17.64 3.21
N SER A 762 -27.56 18.29 3.59
CA SER A 762 -27.94 18.44 5.00
C SER A 762 -27.96 17.10 5.75
N VAL A 763 -28.44 16.03 5.10
CA VAL A 763 -28.46 14.67 5.67
C VAL A 763 -27.07 14.16 6.07
N VAL A 764 -26.00 14.55 5.36
CA VAL A 764 -24.64 14.13 5.69
C VAL A 764 -24.25 14.65 7.06
N VAL A 765 -24.49 15.93 7.32
CA VAL A 765 -24.14 16.53 8.61
C VAL A 765 -25.01 15.97 9.73
N LEU A 766 -26.32 15.89 9.51
CA LEU A 766 -27.26 15.35 10.49
C LEU A 766 -26.95 13.88 10.85
N ALA A 767 -26.57 13.07 9.87
CA ALA A 767 -26.13 11.69 10.10
C ALA A 767 -24.86 11.64 10.97
N ASN A 768 -23.88 12.50 10.70
CA ASN A 768 -22.64 12.57 11.47
C ASN A 768 -22.88 13.08 12.90
N ILE A 769 -23.71 14.12 13.08
CA ILE A 769 -24.16 14.60 14.39
C ILE A 769 -24.75 13.45 15.19
N LYS A 770 -25.71 12.73 14.60
CA LYS A 770 -26.43 11.63 15.26
C LYS A 770 -25.53 10.46 15.63
N MET A 771 -24.62 10.05 14.74
CA MET A 771 -23.78 8.86 14.95
C MET A 771 -22.56 9.10 15.84
N LEU A 772 -22.06 10.33 15.90
CA LEU A 772 -20.94 10.71 16.76
C LEU A 772 -21.39 11.37 18.06
N ASP A 773 -22.68 11.73 18.16
CA ASP A 773 -23.25 12.45 19.29
C ASP A 773 -22.47 13.76 19.54
N LEU A 774 -22.44 14.61 18.50
CA LEU A 774 -21.74 15.89 18.51
C LEU A 774 -22.70 17.04 18.82
N ASP A 775 -22.18 18.06 19.51
CA ASP A 775 -22.88 19.31 19.77
C ASP A 775 -23.10 20.11 18.47
N PRO A 776 -24.37 20.30 18.01
CA PRO A 776 -24.68 21.03 16.78
C PRO A 776 -24.26 22.50 16.79
N SER A 777 -24.04 23.09 17.97
CA SER A 777 -23.60 24.48 18.11
C SER A 777 -22.12 24.68 17.73
N LYS A 778 -21.34 23.60 17.65
CA LYS A 778 -19.90 23.61 17.28
C LYS A 778 -19.64 23.20 15.83
N ILE A 779 -20.67 22.87 15.06
CA ILE A 779 -20.54 22.32 13.71
C ILE A 779 -20.93 23.37 12.68
N ASN A 780 -20.05 23.64 11.71
CA ASN A 780 -20.30 24.53 10.57
C ASN A 780 -20.93 25.86 11.01
N ILE A 781 -20.32 26.51 12.01
CA ILE A 781 -20.90 27.67 12.70
C ILE A 781 -21.01 28.91 11.82
N HIS A 782 -20.27 28.95 10.72
CA HIS A 782 -20.27 30.03 9.73
C HIS A 782 -20.91 29.61 8.40
N GLY A 783 -21.77 28.58 8.44
CA GLY A 783 -22.38 27.97 7.27
C GLY A 783 -21.42 27.02 6.55
N GLY A 784 -21.91 26.37 5.50
CA GLY A 784 -21.12 25.38 4.77
C GLY A 784 -21.55 25.22 3.32
N ALA A 785 -21.27 24.06 2.74
CA ALA A 785 -21.41 23.81 1.32
C ALA A 785 -22.86 23.83 0.80
N VAL A 786 -23.87 23.67 1.67
CA VAL A 786 -25.28 23.84 1.29
C VAL A 786 -25.57 25.29 0.93
N SER A 787 -25.03 26.24 1.71
CA SER A 787 -25.29 27.67 1.51
C SER A 787 -24.21 28.43 0.75
N LEU A 788 -22.95 28.04 0.89
CA LEU A 788 -21.79 28.71 0.27
C LEU A 788 -21.48 28.14 -1.11
N GLY A 789 -21.91 26.92 -1.38
CA GLY A 789 -21.61 26.17 -2.60
C GLY A 789 -20.48 25.14 -2.45
N HIS A 790 -20.40 24.21 -3.41
CA HIS A 790 -19.51 23.05 -3.37
C HIS A 790 -18.71 22.81 -4.65
N PRO A 791 -17.63 23.58 -4.92
CA PRO A 791 -16.65 23.20 -5.92
C PRO A 791 -15.90 21.97 -5.38
N ILE A 792 -16.21 20.80 -5.94
CA ILE A 792 -15.93 19.49 -5.32
C ILE A 792 -14.42 19.27 -5.07
N GLY A 793 -13.54 19.61 -6.00
CA GLY A 793 -12.08 19.51 -5.82
C GLY A 793 -11.48 20.46 -4.78
N MET A 794 -12.14 21.58 -4.49
CA MET A 794 -11.66 22.63 -3.59
C MET A 794 -12.09 22.44 -2.14
N SER A 795 -13.32 21.95 -1.93
CA SER A 795 -14.02 22.12 -0.65
C SER A 795 -13.30 21.54 0.57
N GLY A 796 -12.56 20.44 0.41
CA GLY A 796 -11.75 19.87 1.49
C GLY A 796 -10.62 20.78 1.98
N CYS A 797 -10.00 21.57 1.08
CA CYS A 797 -9.02 22.58 1.46
C CYS A 797 -9.71 23.79 2.11
N ARG A 798 -10.84 24.25 1.53
CA ARG A 798 -11.64 25.37 2.06
C ARG A 798 -11.97 25.20 3.53
N ILE A 799 -12.54 24.05 3.92
CA ILE A 799 -12.96 23.81 5.30
C ILE A 799 -11.78 23.73 6.28
N THR A 800 -10.66 23.13 5.85
CA THR A 800 -9.44 23.07 6.65
C THR A 800 -8.85 24.47 6.85
N GLY A 801 -8.84 25.27 5.77
CA GLY A 801 -8.43 26.66 5.80
C GLY A 801 -9.31 27.53 6.68
N HIS A 802 -10.63 27.31 6.66
CA HIS A 802 -11.56 28.07 7.50
C HIS A 802 -11.25 27.86 9.00
N LEU A 803 -11.00 26.62 9.43
CA LEU A 803 -10.59 26.34 10.81
C LEU A 803 -9.30 27.10 11.19
N CYS A 804 -8.35 27.26 10.26
CA CYS A 804 -7.12 28.01 10.52
C CYS A 804 -7.40 29.48 10.87
N HIS A 805 -8.50 30.05 10.40
CA HIS A 805 -8.88 31.45 10.66
C HIS A 805 -9.89 31.59 11.81
N ALA A 806 -10.80 30.63 11.96
CA ALA A 806 -11.94 30.73 12.87
C ALA A 806 -11.64 30.26 14.31
N LEU A 807 -10.68 29.35 14.49
CA LEU A 807 -10.27 28.88 15.81
C LEU A 807 -9.48 29.96 16.57
N LYS A 808 -9.60 29.95 17.90
CA LYS A 808 -8.75 30.75 18.79
C LYS A 808 -7.44 30.02 19.08
N PRO A 809 -6.34 30.73 19.39
CA PRO A 809 -5.05 30.10 19.70
C PRO A 809 -5.17 29.00 20.76
N GLY A 810 -4.56 27.84 20.49
CA GLY A 810 -4.60 26.65 21.34
C GLY A 810 -5.79 25.70 21.10
N GLU A 811 -6.88 26.16 20.47
CA GLU A 811 -8.05 25.33 20.21
C GLU A 811 -7.80 24.28 19.11
N TYR A 812 -8.41 23.11 19.28
CA TYR A 812 -8.45 22.05 18.27
C TYR A 812 -9.68 22.18 17.38
N GLY A 813 -9.50 21.97 16.08
CA GLY A 813 -10.59 21.83 15.12
C GLY A 813 -10.41 20.61 14.24
N VAL A 814 -11.55 20.00 13.89
CA VAL A 814 -11.58 18.84 12.99
C VAL A 814 -12.38 19.19 11.74
N ALA A 815 -11.71 19.09 10.59
CA ALA A 815 -12.36 19.15 9.30
C ALA A 815 -12.57 17.71 8.78
N SER A 816 -13.74 17.42 8.23
CA SER A 816 -14.08 16.12 7.68
C SER A 816 -14.96 16.23 6.44
N ILE A 817 -14.65 15.43 5.42
CA ILE A 817 -15.32 15.48 4.12
C ILE A 817 -15.49 14.08 3.55
N CYS A 818 -16.68 13.77 3.03
CA CYS A 818 -16.92 12.58 2.24
C CYS A 818 -16.41 12.76 0.80
N GLY A 819 -15.98 11.68 0.14
CA GLY A 819 -15.43 11.66 -1.22
C GLY A 819 -14.43 10.51 -1.39
N GLY A 820 -14.70 9.59 -2.34
CA GLY A 820 -13.91 8.36 -2.51
C GLY A 820 -13.68 7.61 -1.19
N GLY A 821 -14.71 7.51 -0.34
CA GLY A 821 -14.60 7.30 1.11
C GLY A 821 -14.82 8.60 1.89
N ALA A 822 -13.97 8.89 2.88
CA ALA A 822 -13.89 10.15 3.59
C ALA A 822 -12.44 10.46 4.00
N SER A 823 -12.17 11.73 4.28
CA SER A 823 -10.89 12.24 4.79
C SER A 823 -11.18 13.18 5.96
N SER A 824 -10.33 13.15 6.98
CA SER A 824 -10.42 14.06 8.12
C SER A 824 -9.04 14.58 8.51
N ILE A 825 -8.95 15.87 8.86
CA ILE A 825 -7.74 16.53 9.38
C ILE A 825 -8.06 17.15 10.73
N LEU A 826 -7.18 16.93 11.70
CA LEU A 826 -7.14 17.62 12.98
C LEU A 826 -6.04 18.69 12.93
N ILE A 827 -6.42 19.93 13.18
CA ILE A 827 -5.48 21.04 13.35
C ILE A 827 -5.59 21.64 14.75
N GLN A 828 -4.53 22.31 15.17
CA GLN A 828 -4.54 23.16 16.35
C GLN A 828 -4.08 24.56 15.96
N LYS A 829 -4.85 25.58 16.36
CA LYS A 829 -4.50 26.98 16.10
C LYS A 829 -3.26 27.37 16.91
N MET A 830 -2.33 28.09 16.28
CA MET A 830 -1.09 28.58 16.91
C MET A 830 -1.18 30.06 17.29
#